data_AF-A0A6H5JAM0-F1
#
_entry.id   AF-A0A6H5JAM0-F1
#
_cell.length_a   1.000
_cell.length_b   1.000
_cell.length_c   1.000
_cell.angle_alpha   90.00
_cell.angle_beta   90.00
_cell.angle_gamma   90.00
#
_symmetry.space_group_name_H-M   'P 1'
#
loop_
_entity.id
_entity.type
_entity.pdbx_description
1 polymer ?
#
loop_
_entity_poly.entity_id
_entity_poly.type
_entity_poly.pdbx_seq_one_letter_code
_entity_poly.pdbx_strand_id
1 'polypeptide(L)'
;MLCSVVRRSAGRVASAPNGGAAQSGKKGTVRSLVGSSRPALANILIGDSTDPVCESVFRSRGHAVDFKPGLSKEELLSIIGKYDGLVVRSGVQVDEDLIAAANNMRIVGRAGTGVDNINVPAATSKGVLVMNTPGGNTVSTAELTMSHILALARNIPQAVSSMKEGRWDRKKYTGTELMGKTIGVLGLGRIGREVATWCMNFGMHAVGYDPILTDDAALAAGIEPVALDELFARSDFITLHTPLTPETKGLIGRGNLDKCKEGVRIINCARGGIIDPVALVDALNQGKVAGVSLDVYPSEPPPPELKELVTHPKVVCSPHLGASTQDAQVRVAKDIAIQMCDVLDGGEYVGVLNAPNMAAARKSKLTAYVSLGERMGALQAQLLGQGKVRSIKVTLHGKSLGVPEMAGPMSAAVIKGALNLLLAQEVNYVNAAAVAKDTGLAIEVAFSERDPKGYLNGLSVEFEIEGVLNGRRTMTGTCFGTDTRVVDVDGLEIDFNPSGHMLMFNNPDSPGMLRAVAAILGDHGINIASFALGRVRTGGVAMSCLNLDTPCTEGMLEEIRKIPDIRNVVQASIDSREDPSFRMDTDETSQGHIYGTPMPPDKPQHPEFSSGPCKKRPGWSASKLKSESLGRSHRSKVGKARLKYAIEESKRILGIPDDYLLGIVPASDTGAYEMAMWSMLGPRDIDSCHWESFGKGWHGDAMTHLGLKDQVTEHTADYGHLPDLSQTNPDSDILFTWNGTTSGVKVPNGDWISDNRTGLTFNDCTSAAFAMDIPWNKCDVSTYSWQKVLGGEGAHGVMVLSPRAVERLESFTPDRPLPKIFRMVKKGKVDRSIFDGSTINTPSMLCVEDYIDALQWCDTVGGLNGLIKRSEANARVINNFCGEREWIRNLAQDPATASNTSVCLTLDLEKDQVKTMVGLLETEGVAFDVGSYRDAPAGLRIWCGATVEKEDVEALMPWLEWAYTEAKSG
;
A
#
# COMPACT_ATOMS: atom_id res chain seq x y z
N MET A 1 48.88 -40.37 20.19
CA MET A 1 49.43 -39.09 19.66
C MET A 1 48.48 -37.99 20.14
N LEU A 2 48.71 -37.47 21.35
CA LEU A 2 49.45 -36.22 21.66
C LEU A 2 48.66 -34.98 21.20
N CYS A 3 47.93 -34.30 22.10
CA CYS A 3 48.39 -33.22 23.01
C CYS A 3 48.82 -31.96 22.24
N SER A 4 48.08 -30.85 22.26
CA SER A 4 47.95 -29.82 23.33
C SER A 4 49.07 -28.76 23.31
N VAL A 5 48.81 -27.65 24.03
CA VAL A 5 49.69 -26.53 24.48
C VAL A 5 49.47 -25.22 23.69
N VAL A 6 48.69 -24.21 24.13
CA VAL A 6 48.66 -23.36 25.37
C VAL A 6 49.37 -22.00 25.15
N ARG A 7 48.68 -20.88 25.40
CA ARG A 7 49.00 -19.92 26.49
C ARG A 7 47.93 -18.85 26.70
N ARG A 8 47.60 -18.69 27.99
CA ARG A 8 46.78 -17.64 28.63
C ARG A 8 47.59 -16.34 28.80
N SER A 9 46.90 -15.21 28.92
CA SER A 9 47.24 -14.18 29.91
C SER A 9 45.96 -13.62 30.52
N ALA A 10 45.88 -13.74 31.84
CA ALA A 10 44.80 -13.24 32.68
C ALA A 10 45.11 -11.80 33.13
N GLY A 11 44.06 -10.99 33.30
CA GLY A 11 44.08 -9.74 34.06
C GLY A 11 42.81 -9.64 34.90
N ARG A 12 42.96 -9.83 36.22
CA ARG A 12 41.94 -9.58 37.26
C ARG A 12 41.79 -8.07 37.47
N VAL A 13 40.57 -7.58 37.68
CA VAL A 13 40.32 -6.46 38.62
C VAL A 13 39.05 -6.76 39.41
N ALA A 14 39.13 -6.41 40.70
CA ALA A 14 38.35 -6.90 41.82
C ALA A 14 37.01 -6.18 42.04
N SER A 15 36.10 -6.91 42.71
CA SER A 15 34.87 -6.43 43.36
C SER A 15 35.13 -5.99 44.81
N ALA A 16 34.51 -4.89 45.26
CA ALA A 16 34.23 -4.58 46.68
C ALA A 16 33.23 -3.40 46.79
N PRO A 17 32.53 -3.17 47.93
CA PRO A 17 31.08 -3.15 47.97
C PRO A 17 30.42 -1.86 48.53
N ASN A 18 29.08 -1.89 48.53
CA ASN A 18 28.10 -0.93 49.06
C ASN A 18 28.38 -0.34 50.46
N GLY A 19 27.94 0.91 50.64
CA GLY A 19 27.58 1.53 51.94
C GLY A 19 26.61 2.72 51.75
N GLY A 20 25.47 2.71 52.46
CA GLY A 20 24.50 3.83 52.55
C GLY A 20 25.04 5.03 53.35
N ALA A 21 24.39 6.18 53.51
CA ALA A 21 22.96 6.49 53.67
C ALA A 21 22.64 7.99 53.38
N ALA A 22 21.34 8.34 53.47
CA ALA A 22 20.64 9.63 53.26
C ALA A 22 21.22 10.86 54.02
N GLN A 23 20.95 12.15 53.71
CA GLN A 23 19.70 12.89 53.48
C GLN A 23 19.94 14.32 52.90
N SER A 24 18.88 14.88 52.29
CA SER A 24 18.44 16.30 52.28
C SER A 24 18.99 17.30 51.24
N GLY A 25 18.07 18.08 50.65
CA GLY A 25 18.34 19.42 50.10
C GLY A 25 17.85 19.69 48.67
N LYS A 26 16.64 20.24 48.53
CA LYS A 26 16.05 20.79 47.29
C LYS A 26 16.96 21.85 46.62
N LYS A 27 17.09 21.80 45.28
CA LYS A 27 16.86 22.93 44.34
C LYS A 27 17.05 22.45 42.89
N GLY A 28 16.08 22.81 42.04
CA GLY A 28 15.97 22.37 40.65
C GLY A 28 17.16 22.75 39.79
N THR A 29 17.51 21.86 38.87
CA THR A 29 18.47 22.09 37.80
C THR A 29 17.88 21.52 36.52
N VAL A 30 17.52 22.43 35.62
CA VAL A 30 17.23 22.13 34.21
C VAL A 30 18.51 21.58 33.59
N ARG A 31 18.45 20.38 33.00
CA ARG A 31 19.53 19.85 32.17
C ARG A 31 18.97 19.32 30.86
N SER A 32 19.46 19.95 29.79
CA SER A 32 19.32 19.62 28.38
C SER A 32 19.61 18.16 28.05
N LEU A 33 18.89 17.62 27.06
CA LEU A 33 19.42 16.58 26.18
C LEU A 33 18.92 16.81 24.74
N VAL A 34 19.84 17.31 23.91
CA VAL A 34 19.83 17.21 22.45
C VAL A 34 19.99 15.74 22.08
N GLY A 35 19.16 15.25 21.16
CA GLY A 35 19.27 13.91 20.58
C GLY A 35 18.64 13.86 19.20
N SER A 36 19.47 13.63 18.19
CA SER A 36 19.09 13.26 16.83
C SER A 36 18.09 12.09 16.82
N SER A 37 16.91 12.22 16.22
CA SER A 37 16.02 11.07 16.03
C SER A 37 16.36 10.33 14.74
N ARG A 38 17.00 9.16 14.90
CA ARG A 38 16.79 7.99 14.02
C ARG A 38 15.28 7.78 13.79
N PRO A 39 14.84 7.06 12.73
CA PRO A 39 13.44 6.61 12.68
C PRO A 39 13.09 5.96 14.03
N ALA A 40 11.97 6.35 14.61
CA ALA A 40 11.60 5.96 15.96
C ALA A 40 11.69 4.44 16.10
N LEU A 41 12.51 3.96 17.05
CA LEU A 41 12.69 2.54 17.29
C LEU A 41 11.35 1.95 17.75
N ALA A 42 10.69 1.16 16.90
CA ALA A 42 9.47 0.45 17.25
C ALA A 42 9.71 -0.56 18.38
N ASN A 43 8.74 -0.70 19.28
CA ASN A 43 8.70 -1.73 20.31
C ASN A 43 7.87 -2.92 19.82
N ILE A 44 8.51 -4.07 19.68
CA ILE A 44 7.89 -5.29 19.14
C ILE A 44 7.70 -6.30 20.28
N LEU A 45 6.48 -6.81 20.42
CA LEU A 45 6.18 -7.95 21.27
C LEU A 45 6.13 -9.22 20.42
N ILE A 46 6.87 -10.25 20.82
CA ILE A 46 6.70 -11.60 20.31
C ILE A 46 5.92 -12.38 21.36
N GLY A 47 4.62 -12.59 21.09
CA GLY A 47 3.65 -13.14 22.05
C GLY A 47 3.49 -14.66 22.02
N ASP A 48 3.97 -15.31 20.96
CA ASP A 48 3.98 -16.77 20.81
C ASP A 48 5.41 -17.31 20.67
N SER A 49 5.58 -18.62 20.91
CA SER A 49 6.86 -19.28 20.68
C SER A 49 7.21 -19.29 19.18
N THR A 50 8.25 -18.56 18.82
CA THR A 50 8.78 -18.43 17.45
C THR A 50 10.28 -18.73 17.44
N ASP A 51 10.84 -19.02 16.26
CA ASP A 51 12.27 -19.26 16.12
C ASP A 51 13.09 -18.00 16.48
N PRO A 52 14.25 -18.12 17.16
CA PRO A 52 15.09 -16.98 17.55
C PRO A 52 15.52 -16.06 16.40
N VAL A 53 15.48 -16.55 15.15
CA VAL A 53 15.73 -15.71 13.97
C VAL A 53 14.79 -14.49 13.93
N CYS A 54 13.53 -14.63 14.39
CA CYS A 54 12.55 -13.55 14.42
C CYS A 54 13.07 -12.36 15.24
N GLU A 55 13.49 -12.62 16.47
CA GLU A 55 14.04 -11.61 17.37
C GLU A 55 15.34 -11.02 16.81
N SER A 56 16.22 -11.86 16.24
CA SER A 56 17.49 -11.43 15.70
C SER A 56 17.34 -10.42 14.55
N VAL A 57 16.34 -10.62 13.68
CA VAL A 57 16.06 -9.73 12.54
C VAL A 57 15.61 -8.36 13.06
N PHE A 58 14.61 -8.31 13.94
CA PHE A 58 14.13 -7.04 14.51
C PHE A 58 15.24 -6.27 15.24
N ARG A 59 16.04 -6.95 16.07
CA ARG A 59 17.17 -6.32 16.78
C ARG A 59 18.24 -5.81 15.82
N SER A 60 18.52 -6.53 14.73
CA SER A 60 19.50 -6.11 13.72
C SER A 60 19.08 -4.84 12.96
N ARG A 61 17.77 -4.58 12.88
CA ARG A 61 17.16 -3.36 12.31
C ARG A 61 17.01 -2.21 13.32
N GLY A 62 17.40 -2.45 14.58
CA GLY A 62 17.41 -1.45 15.64
C GLY A 62 16.16 -1.40 16.52
N HIS A 63 15.14 -2.22 16.23
CA HIS A 63 13.90 -2.25 17.02
C HIS A 63 14.12 -2.84 18.42
N ALA A 64 13.32 -2.38 19.38
CA ALA A 64 13.26 -2.98 20.71
C ALA A 64 12.34 -4.20 20.66
N VAL A 65 12.76 -5.32 21.24
CA VAL A 65 12.00 -6.59 21.19
C VAL A 65 11.85 -7.17 22.58
N ASP A 66 10.60 -7.46 22.96
CA ASP A 66 10.24 -8.27 24.12
C ASP A 66 9.74 -9.64 23.64
N PHE A 67 10.46 -10.71 24.00
CA PHE A 67 10.04 -12.09 23.75
C PHE A 67 9.35 -12.66 24.98
N LYS A 68 8.02 -12.79 24.94
CA LYS A 68 7.18 -13.20 26.09
C LYS A 68 6.10 -14.20 25.66
N PRO A 69 6.48 -15.42 25.22
CA PRO A 69 5.51 -16.45 24.92
C PRO A 69 4.79 -16.95 26.17
N GLY A 70 3.51 -17.31 26.03
CA GLY A 70 2.74 -17.99 27.09
C GLY A 70 2.07 -17.07 28.12
N LEU A 71 1.95 -15.77 27.83
CA LEU A 71 1.17 -14.84 28.65
C LEU A 71 -0.33 -15.19 28.60
N SER A 72 -1.03 -15.00 29.72
CA SER A 72 -2.50 -15.07 29.74
C SER A 72 -3.11 -13.90 28.98
N LYS A 73 -4.40 -13.99 28.62
CA LYS A 73 -5.12 -12.88 27.96
C LYS A 73 -5.09 -11.62 28.82
N GLU A 74 -5.28 -11.75 30.13
CA GLU A 74 -5.27 -10.63 31.09
C GLU A 74 -3.88 -9.98 31.18
N GLU A 75 -2.82 -10.78 31.23
CA GLU A 75 -1.45 -10.29 31.25
C GLU A 75 -1.13 -9.56 29.94
N LEU A 76 -1.53 -10.13 28.81
CA LEU A 76 -1.31 -9.56 27.49
C LEU A 76 -2.04 -8.22 27.34
N LEU A 77 -3.31 -8.14 27.75
CA LEU A 77 -4.10 -6.89 27.77
C LEU A 77 -3.42 -5.79 28.60
N SER A 78 -2.83 -6.14 29.75
CA SER A 78 -2.16 -5.16 30.63
C SER A 78 -0.89 -4.55 30.02
N ILE A 79 -0.26 -5.26 29.07
CA ILE A 79 1.02 -4.85 28.50
C ILE A 79 0.94 -4.44 27.03
N ILE A 80 -0.12 -4.75 26.30
CA ILE A 80 -0.12 -4.61 24.83
C ILE A 80 -0.06 -3.15 24.37
N GLY A 81 -0.60 -2.21 25.17
CA GLY A 81 -0.69 -0.78 24.83
C GLY A 81 0.64 -0.04 24.63
N LYS A 82 1.77 -0.62 25.03
CA LYS A 82 3.12 -0.04 24.87
C LYS A 82 3.86 -0.51 23.62
N TYR A 83 3.32 -1.45 22.84
CA TYR A 83 4.00 -1.99 21.66
C TYR A 83 3.46 -1.40 20.37
N ASP A 84 4.38 -1.19 19.43
CA ASP A 84 4.13 -0.73 18.07
C ASP A 84 3.87 -1.91 17.11
N GLY A 85 4.36 -3.11 17.46
CA GLY A 85 4.12 -4.32 16.69
C GLY A 85 3.95 -5.58 17.54
N LEU A 86 3.17 -6.53 17.05
CA LEU A 86 2.93 -7.82 17.69
C LEU A 86 3.19 -8.97 16.70
N VAL A 87 4.02 -9.94 17.08
CA VAL A 87 4.20 -11.20 16.37
C VAL A 87 3.47 -12.32 17.11
N VAL A 88 2.60 -13.03 16.39
CA VAL A 88 1.87 -14.19 16.90
C VAL A 88 2.05 -15.41 15.99
N ARG A 89 1.64 -16.56 16.50
CA ARG A 89 1.43 -17.80 15.76
C ARG A 89 -0.03 -18.20 15.87
N SER A 90 -0.33 -19.38 16.40
CA SER A 90 -1.68 -19.89 16.59
C SER A 90 -2.12 -19.87 18.06
N GLY A 91 -1.25 -19.51 18.99
CA GLY A 91 -1.52 -19.57 20.43
C GLY A 91 -2.31 -18.35 20.89
N VAL A 92 -1.72 -17.17 20.71
CA VAL A 92 -2.36 -15.89 21.07
C VAL A 92 -3.57 -15.64 20.17
N GLN A 93 -4.72 -15.36 20.80
CA GLN A 93 -5.90 -14.86 20.12
C GLN A 93 -5.85 -13.33 20.09
N VAL A 94 -5.72 -12.75 18.90
CA VAL A 94 -5.72 -11.30 18.68
C VAL A 94 -7.15 -10.87 18.37
N ASP A 95 -7.97 -10.89 19.42
CA ASP A 95 -9.38 -10.52 19.38
C ASP A 95 -9.61 -9.01 19.55
N GLU A 96 -10.87 -8.59 19.52
CA GLU A 96 -11.27 -7.17 19.57
C GLU A 96 -10.79 -6.50 20.87
N ASP A 97 -10.88 -7.19 22.01
CA ASP A 97 -10.42 -6.69 23.31
C ASP A 97 -8.93 -6.38 23.27
N LEU A 98 -8.13 -7.31 22.72
CA LEU A 98 -6.69 -7.15 22.64
C LEU A 98 -6.31 -5.99 21.71
N ILE A 99 -6.98 -5.89 20.57
CA ILE A 99 -6.78 -4.81 19.60
C ILE A 99 -7.18 -3.47 20.23
N ALA A 100 -8.29 -3.41 20.96
CA ALA A 100 -8.76 -2.20 21.65
C ALA A 100 -7.74 -1.70 22.70
N ALA A 101 -7.16 -2.60 23.49
CA ALA A 101 -6.14 -2.26 24.50
C ALA A 101 -4.79 -1.82 23.89
N ALA A 102 -4.52 -2.15 22.62
CA ALA A 102 -3.25 -1.91 21.94
C ALA A 102 -3.15 -0.49 21.35
N ASN A 103 -2.98 0.54 22.20
CA ASN A 103 -3.09 1.96 21.81
C ASN A 103 -2.04 2.44 20.80
N ASN A 104 -0.83 1.88 20.82
CA ASN A 104 0.27 2.27 19.94
C ASN A 104 0.47 1.31 18.76
N MET A 105 -0.35 0.27 18.64
CA MET A 105 -0.15 -0.81 17.69
C MET A 105 -0.23 -0.28 16.26
N ARG A 106 0.77 -0.61 15.44
CA ARG A 106 0.83 -0.29 14.01
C ARG A 106 0.69 -1.53 13.15
N ILE A 107 1.15 -2.69 13.64
CA ILE A 107 1.26 -3.90 12.85
C ILE A 107 1.19 -5.19 13.68
N VAL A 108 0.44 -6.18 13.19
CA VAL A 108 0.38 -7.55 13.71
C VAL A 108 0.85 -8.51 12.61
N GLY A 109 1.87 -9.30 12.92
CA GLY A 109 2.38 -10.32 12.00
C GLY A 109 2.10 -11.74 12.51
N ARG A 110 1.46 -12.57 11.68
CA ARG A 110 1.34 -14.01 11.95
C ARG A 110 2.48 -14.77 11.26
N ALA A 111 3.31 -15.43 12.06
CA ALA A 111 4.31 -16.38 11.57
C ALA A 111 3.65 -17.71 11.17
N GLY A 112 2.88 -17.66 10.09
CA GLY A 112 2.14 -18.77 9.49
C GLY A 112 1.28 -18.29 8.32
N THR A 113 0.52 -19.20 7.70
CA THR A 113 -0.26 -18.90 6.49
C THR A 113 -1.72 -18.52 6.77
N GLY A 114 -2.42 -19.18 7.71
CA GLY A 114 -3.76 -18.71 8.11
C GLY A 114 -3.68 -17.42 8.94
N VAL A 115 -4.81 -16.74 9.14
CA VAL A 115 -4.97 -15.63 10.11
C VAL A 115 -6.21 -15.74 11.00
N ASP A 116 -6.75 -16.95 11.13
CA ASP A 116 -7.98 -17.30 11.86
C ASP A 116 -8.02 -16.83 13.33
N ASN A 117 -6.86 -16.69 13.98
CA ASN A 117 -6.72 -16.21 15.36
C ASN A 117 -6.51 -14.70 15.47
N ILE A 118 -6.66 -13.95 14.36
CA ILE A 118 -6.57 -12.49 14.34
C ILE A 118 -7.91 -11.95 13.84
N ASN A 119 -8.52 -11.07 14.63
CA ASN A 119 -9.66 -10.29 14.16
C ASN A 119 -9.17 -9.18 13.22
N VAL A 120 -8.96 -9.56 11.96
CA VAL A 120 -8.50 -8.66 10.89
C VAL A 120 -9.42 -7.45 10.73
N PRO A 121 -10.77 -7.58 10.77
CA PRO A 121 -11.67 -6.43 10.77
C PRO A 121 -11.38 -5.41 11.87
N ALA A 122 -11.28 -5.84 13.12
CA ALA A 122 -10.99 -4.94 14.25
C ALA A 122 -9.61 -4.28 14.13
N ALA A 123 -8.61 -5.01 13.64
CA ALA A 123 -7.27 -4.45 13.40
C ALA A 123 -7.33 -3.34 12.33
N THR A 124 -8.04 -3.60 11.24
CA THR A 124 -8.25 -2.64 10.13
C THR A 124 -8.94 -1.37 10.61
N SER A 125 -10.01 -1.51 11.39
CA SER A 125 -10.79 -0.41 11.98
C SER A 125 -9.92 0.55 12.81
N LYS A 126 -8.88 0.00 13.46
CA LYS A 126 -7.94 0.75 14.30
C LYS A 126 -6.69 1.21 13.53
N GLY A 127 -6.65 1.01 12.22
CA GLY A 127 -5.49 1.33 11.38
C GLY A 127 -4.26 0.45 11.62
N VAL A 128 -4.46 -0.74 12.20
CA VAL A 128 -3.41 -1.73 12.47
C VAL A 128 -3.27 -2.67 11.27
N LEU A 129 -2.06 -2.74 10.70
CA LEU A 129 -1.76 -3.64 9.59
C LEU A 129 -1.69 -5.09 10.07
N VAL A 130 -2.22 -6.03 9.30
CA VAL A 130 -2.13 -7.47 9.54
C VAL A 130 -1.38 -8.12 8.39
N MET A 131 -0.38 -8.93 8.69
CA MET A 131 0.39 -9.66 7.68
C MET A 131 0.60 -11.13 8.05
N ASN A 132 0.83 -11.96 7.04
CA ASN A 132 1.11 -13.38 7.17
C ASN A 132 2.29 -13.81 6.28
N THR A 133 2.63 -15.10 6.30
CA THR A 133 3.73 -15.65 5.48
C THR A 133 3.18 -16.68 4.49
N PRO A 134 2.67 -16.25 3.33
CA PRO A 134 2.09 -17.16 2.35
C PRO A 134 3.18 -18.07 1.75
N GLY A 135 2.88 -19.37 1.67
CA GLY A 135 3.76 -20.35 1.05
C GLY A 135 4.87 -20.91 1.95
N GLY A 136 5.14 -20.30 3.12
CA GLY A 136 6.22 -20.69 4.03
C GLY A 136 6.11 -22.12 4.59
N ASN A 137 4.92 -22.72 4.60
CA ASN A 137 4.65 -24.08 5.08
C ASN A 137 4.39 -25.11 3.98
N THR A 138 4.41 -24.73 2.70
CA THR A 138 3.96 -25.60 1.58
C THR A 138 4.63 -26.97 1.59
N VAL A 139 5.96 -26.98 1.67
CA VAL A 139 6.77 -28.21 1.62
C VAL A 139 6.50 -29.08 2.85
N SER A 140 6.50 -28.49 4.05
CA SER A 140 6.28 -29.25 5.29
C SER A 140 4.88 -29.85 5.38
N THR A 141 3.85 -29.16 4.87
CA THR A 141 2.50 -29.73 4.82
C THR A 141 2.39 -30.83 3.75
N ALA A 142 3.09 -30.71 2.62
CA ALA A 142 3.19 -31.79 1.64
C ALA A 142 3.92 -33.02 2.22
N GLU A 143 5.01 -32.84 2.97
CA GLU A 143 5.75 -33.91 3.66
C GLU A 143 4.88 -34.63 4.68
N LEU A 144 4.11 -33.87 5.47
CA LEU A 144 3.17 -34.46 6.40
C LEU A 144 2.08 -35.24 5.67
N THR A 145 1.52 -34.68 4.60
CA THR A 145 0.49 -35.37 3.81
C THR A 145 1.00 -36.69 3.24
N MET A 146 2.22 -36.72 2.69
CA MET A 146 2.86 -37.97 2.25
C MET A 146 3.11 -38.95 3.41
N SER A 147 3.50 -38.43 4.57
CA SER A 147 3.66 -39.25 5.78
C SER A 147 2.33 -39.90 6.20
N HIS A 148 1.22 -39.16 6.12
CA HIS A 148 -0.13 -39.66 6.39
C HIS A 148 -0.57 -40.71 5.36
N ILE A 149 -0.30 -40.48 4.07
CA ILE A 149 -0.56 -41.46 3.00
C ILE A 149 0.17 -42.78 3.29
N LEU A 150 1.46 -42.72 3.61
CA LEU A 150 2.28 -43.90 3.90
C LEU A 150 1.88 -44.58 5.21
N ALA A 151 1.61 -43.80 6.27
CA ALA A 151 1.16 -44.32 7.56
C ALA A 151 -0.16 -45.07 7.41
N LEU A 152 -1.09 -44.53 6.62
CA LEU A 152 -2.39 -45.14 6.33
C LEU A 152 -2.28 -46.37 5.42
N ALA A 153 -1.40 -46.33 4.41
CA ALA A 153 -1.18 -47.46 3.52
C ALA A 153 -0.58 -48.68 4.26
N ARG A 154 0.20 -48.44 5.33
CA ARG A 154 0.98 -49.47 6.01
C ARG A 154 0.58 -49.74 7.47
N ASN A 155 -0.44 -49.05 8.00
CA ASN A 155 -0.92 -49.16 9.39
C ASN A 155 0.19 -48.91 10.43
N ILE A 156 1.12 -47.98 10.14
CA ILE A 156 2.34 -47.80 10.94
C ILE A 156 2.01 -47.44 12.40
N PRO A 157 1.14 -46.45 12.69
CA PRO A 157 0.87 -46.05 14.08
C PRO A 157 0.27 -47.19 14.92
N GLN A 158 -0.66 -47.95 14.35
CA GLN A 158 -1.31 -49.08 15.00
C GLN A 158 -0.30 -50.20 15.28
N ALA A 159 0.56 -50.53 14.31
CA ALA A 159 1.62 -51.52 14.49
C ALA A 159 2.61 -51.10 15.59
N VAL A 160 3.01 -49.82 15.61
CA VAL A 160 3.87 -49.26 16.66
C VAL A 160 3.21 -49.34 18.04
N SER A 161 1.91 -49.02 18.16
CA SER A 161 1.18 -49.17 19.44
C SER A 161 1.21 -50.61 19.92
N SER A 162 0.93 -51.58 19.04
CA SER A 162 0.96 -53.00 19.41
C SER A 162 2.32 -53.45 19.96
N MET A 163 3.42 -52.98 19.35
CA MET A 163 4.78 -53.27 19.81
C MET A 163 5.08 -52.67 21.18
N LYS A 164 4.63 -51.42 21.42
CA LYS A 164 4.80 -50.74 22.73
C LYS A 164 4.00 -51.43 23.84
N GLU A 165 2.87 -52.04 23.49
CA GLU A 165 2.07 -52.88 24.37
C GLU A 165 2.64 -54.31 24.54
N GLY A 166 3.77 -54.63 23.90
CA GLY A 166 4.41 -55.94 23.97
C GLY A 166 3.79 -57.02 23.07
N ARG A 167 2.93 -56.64 22.12
CA ARG A 167 2.25 -57.55 21.17
C ARG A 167 3.01 -57.62 19.84
N TRP A 168 2.97 -58.78 19.17
CA TRP A 168 3.61 -59.02 17.86
C TRP A 168 2.56 -59.33 16.78
N ASP A 169 1.82 -58.30 16.38
CA ASP A 169 0.63 -58.42 15.53
C ASP A 169 0.93 -58.43 14.02
N ARG A 170 2.04 -59.08 13.59
CA ARG A 170 2.51 -59.05 12.18
C ARG A 170 1.44 -59.44 11.15
N LYS A 171 0.62 -60.45 11.45
CA LYS A 171 -0.42 -60.94 10.52
C LYS A 171 -1.63 -59.99 10.43
N LYS A 172 -1.86 -59.17 11.45
CA LYS A 172 -3.02 -58.27 11.55
C LYS A 172 -2.85 -57.04 10.66
N TYR A 173 -1.63 -56.52 10.55
CA TYR A 173 -1.33 -55.26 9.87
C TYR A 173 -0.78 -55.47 8.45
N THR A 174 -1.61 -56.05 7.57
CA THR A 174 -1.28 -56.14 6.13
C THR A 174 -1.59 -54.80 5.46
N GLY A 175 -0.57 -54.20 4.83
CA GLY A 175 -0.70 -52.91 4.14
C GLY A 175 -1.00 -53.04 2.64
N THR A 176 -1.04 -51.91 1.95
CA THR A 176 -1.13 -51.79 0.49
C THR A 176 0.10 -51.06 -0.08
N GLU A 177 0.44 -51.38 -1.32
CA GLU A 177 1.44 -50.64 -2.10
C GLU A 177 0.79 -49.41 -2.76
N LEU A 178 1.59 -48.38 -3.01
CA LEU A 178 1.17 -47.17 -3.74
C LEU A 178 1.36 -47.33 -5.26
N MET A 179 2.38 -48.05 -5.71
CA MET A 179 2.71 -48.18 -7.14
C MET A 179 1.50 -48.69 -7.96
N GLY A 180 1.20 -48.01 -9.06
CA GLY A 180 0.10 -48.32 -9.96
C GLY A 180 -1.31 -47.99 -9.42
N LYS A 181 -1.43 -47.40 -8.22
CA LYS A 181 -2.70 -46.92 -7.67
C LYS A 181 -3.02 -45.51 -8.14
N THR A 182 -4.29 -45.13 -8.08
CA THR A 182 -4.75 -43.78 -8.43
C THR A 182 -4.89 -42.92 -7.16
N ILE A 183 -4.24 -41.75 -7.16
CA ILE A 183 -4.46 -40.68 -6.18
C ILE A 183 -5.39 -39.63 -6.77
N GLY A 184 -6.53 -39.40 -6.11
CA GLY A 184 -7.42 -38.29 -6.35
C GLY A 184 -7.03 -37.09 -5.50
N VAL A 185 -6.69 -35.99 -6.15
CA VAL A 185 -6.29 -34.75 -5.48
C VAL A 185 -7.43 -33.75 -5.60
N LEU A 186 -8.10 -33.47 -4.49
CA LEU A 186 -9.16 -32.47 -4.41
C LEU A 186 -8.55 -31.14 -3.98
N GLY A 187 -8.50 -30.17 -4.90
CA GLY A 187 -7.79 -28.90 -4.74
C GLY A 187 -6.36 -28.97 -5.26
N LEU A 188 -6.08 -28.26 -6.36
CA LEU A 188 -4.80 -28.26 -7.06
C LEU A 188 -4.04 -26.93 -6.85
N GLY A 189 -4.12 -26.41 -5.63
CA GLY A 189 -3.26 -25.33 -5.14
C GLY A 189 -1.81 -25.79 -4.92
N ARG A 190 -0.99 -24.93 -4.31
CA ARG A 190 0.46 -25.18 -4.12
C ARG A 190 0.76 -26.53 -3.44
N ILE A 191 0.09 -26.82 -2.32
CA ILE A 191 0.30 -28.07 -1.56
C ILE A 191 -0.21 -29.28 -2.36
N GLY A 192 -1.42 -29.20 -2.93
CA GLY A 192 -2.00 -30.33 -3.66
C GLY A 192 -1.17 -30.76 -4.87
N ARG A 193 -0.60 -29.80 -5.62
CA ARG A 193 0.31 -30.10 -6.73
C ARG A 193 1.62 -30.72 -6.28
N GLU A 194 2.20 -30.24 -5.18
CA GLU A 194 3.42 -30.81 -4.62
C GLU A 194 3.19 -32.27 -4.17
N VAL A 195 2.09 -32.52 -3.46
CA VAL A 195 1.68 -33.87 -3.05
C VAL A 195 1.44 -34.78 -4.26
N ALA A 196 0.73 -34.30 -5.28
CA ALA A 196 0.49 -35.04 -6.51
C ALA A 196 1.82 -35.44 -7.19
N THR A 197 2.75 -34.49 -7.30
CA THR A 197 4.08 -34.70 -7.88
C THR A 197 4.83 -35.81 -7.12
N TRP A 198 4.78 -35.79 -5.80
CA TRP A 198 5.47 -36.81 -5.00
C TRP A 198 4.78 -38.17 -5.11
N CYS A 199 3.45 -38.23 -5.07
CA CYS A 199 2.70 -39.47 -5.34
C CYS A 199 3.04 -40.09 -6.70
N MET A 200 3.19 -39.28 -7.75
CA MET A 200 3.63 -39.76 -9.07
C MET A 200 5.04 -40.32 -9.05
N ASN A 201 5.96 -39.75 -8.27
CA ASN A 201 7.29 -40.32 -8.05
C ASN A 201 7.27 -41.65 -7.28
N PHE A 202 6.20 -41.95 -6.52
CA PHE A 202 5.91 -43.28 -5.96
C PHE A 202 5.23 -44.23 -6.96
N GLY A 203 5.07 -43.81 -8.22
CA GLY A 203 4.46 -44.58 -9.29
C GLY A 203 2.93 -44.61 -9.28
N MET A 204 2.28 -43.65 -8.59
CA MET A 204 0.82 -43.49 -8.64
C MET A 204 0.38 -42.74 -9.90
N HIS A 205 -0.86 -42.97 -10.32
CA HIS A 205 -1.54 -42.15 -11.32
C HIS A 205 -2.29 -41.02 -10.62
N ALA A 206 -1.96 -39.76 -10.92
CA ALA A 206 -2.63 -38.61 -10.30
C ALA A 206 -3.79 -38.14 -11.17
N VAL A 207 -4.99 -38.15 -10.59
CA VAL A 207 -6.18 -37.46 -11.13
C VAL A 207 -6.53 -36.31 -10.20
N GLY A 208 -6.95 -35.19 -10.76
CA GLY A 208 -7.19 -33.96 -10.02
C GLY A 208 -8.52 -33.34 -10.35
N TYR A 209 -9.16 -32.76 -9.34
CA TYR A 209 -10.29 -31.87 -9.53
C TYR A 209 -10.02 -30.56 -8.78
N ASP A 210 -10.08 -29.48 -9.55
CA ASP A 210 -10.07 -28.12 -9.07
C ASP A 210 -11.01 -27.31 -9.99
N PRO A 211 -12.00 -26.59 -9.44
CA PRO A 211 -12.99 -25.87 -10.24
C PRO A 211 -12.41 -24.66 -10.99
N ILE A 212 -11.15 -24.30 -10.74
CA ILE A 212 -10.50 -23.10 -11.27
C ILE A 212 -9.27 -23.44 -12.07
N LEU A 213 -8.48 -24.42 -11.59
CA LEU A 213 -7.28 -24.79 -12.29
C LEU A 213 -7.67 -25.27 -13.68
N THR A 214 -7.21 -24.56 -14.69
CA THR A 214 -7.43 -24.96 -16.08
C THR A 214 -6.87 -26.36 -16.33
N ASP A 215 -7.50 -27.10 -17.23
CA ASP A 215 -7.07 -28.46 -17.56
C ASP A 215 -5.62 -28.47 -18.07
N ASP A 216 -5.22 -27.45 -18.85
CA ASP A 216 -3.85 -27.26 -19.32
C ASP A 216 -2.84 -27.11 -18.17
N ALA A 217 -3.18 -26.35 -17.12
CA ALA A 217 -2.31 -26.18 -15.95
C ALA A 217 -2.19 -27.46 -15.11
N ALA A 218 -3.26 -28.26 -15.01
CA ALA A 218 -3.22 -29.58 -14.37
C ALA A 218 -2.31 -30.54 -15.15
N LEU A 219 -2.51 -30.60 -16.48
CA LEU A 219 -1.73 -31.45 -17.38
C LEU A 219 -0.25 -31.08 -17.40
N ALA A 220 0.07 -29.77 -17.34
CA ALA A 220 1.45 -29.30 -17.24
C ALA A 220 2.15 -29.79 -15.96
N ALA A 221 1.40 -30.00 -14.88
CA ALA A 221 1.88 -30.60 -13.64
C ALA A 221 1.87 -32.14 -13.65
N GLY A 222 1.47 -32.77 -14.77
CA GLY A 222 1.36 -34.23 -14.91
C GLY A 222 0.09 -34.84 -14.29
N ILE A 223 -0.87 -33.99 -13.88
CA ILE A 223 -2.11 -34.41 -13.20
C ILE A 223 -3.22 -34.46 -14.25
N GLU A 224 -3.93 -35.58 -14.34
CA GLU A 224 -5.08 -35.70 -15.24
C GLU A 224 -6.29 -34.97 -14.64
N PRO A 225 -6.80 -33.90 -15.28
CA PRO A 225 -8.00 -33.22 -14.82
C PRO A 225 -9.23 -34.08 -15.10
N VAL A 226 -10.06 -34.31 -14.08
CA VAL A 226 -11.28 -35.12 -14.19
C VAL A 226 -12.45 -34.40 -13.53
N ALA A 227 -13.69 -34.80 -13.83
CA ALA A 227 -14.85 -34.34 -13.09
C ALA A 227 -14.86 -34.90 -11.65
N LEU A 228 -15.56 -34.23 -10.73
CA LEU A 228 -15.58 -34.60 -9.31
C LEU A 228 -16.08 -36.05 -9.08
N ASP A 229 -17.17 -36.45 -9.74
CA ASP A 229 -17.71 -37.81 -9.64
C ASP A 229 -16.75 -38.87 -10.21
N GLU A 230 -16.02 -38.52 -11.27
CA GLU A 230 -15.02 -39.39 -11.86
C GLU A 230 -13.80 -39.54 -10.95
N LEU A 231 -13.37 -38.47 -10.25
CA LEU A 231 -12.33 -38.54 -9.23
C LEU A 231 -12.72 -39.55 -8.15
N PHE A 232 -13.93 -39.46 -7.61
CA PHE A 232 -14.40 -40.41 -6.59
C PHE A 232 -14.41 -41.85 -7.11
N ALA A 233 -14.94 -42.08 -8.30
CA ALA A 233 -15.05 -43.41 -8.90
C ALA A 233 -13.69 -44.06 -9.22
N ARG A 234 -12.65 -43.27 -9.53
CA ARG A 234 -11.33 -43.76 -9.96
C ARG A 234 -10.29 -43.86 -8.84
N SER A 235 -10.47 -43.12 -7.75
CA SER A 235 -9.42 -42.95 -6.74
C SER A 235 -9.31 -44.13 -5.77
N ASP A 236 -8.10 -44.67 -5.61
CA ASP A 236 -7.81 -45.62 -4.53
C ASP A 236 -7.43 -44.89 -3.24
N PHE A 237 -6.80 -43.72 -3.40
CA PHE A 237 -6.51 -42.75 -2.35
C PHE A 237 -7.09 -41.40 -2.73
N ILE A 238 -7.64 -40.65 -1.78
CA ILE A 238 -8.10 -39.27 -1.98
C ILE A 238 -7.40 -38.39 -0.96
N THR A 239 -6.82 -37.29 -1.41
CA THR A 239 -6.22 -36.28 -0.53
C THR A 239 -6.87 -34.92 -0.74
N LEU A 240 -7.18 -34.24 0.36
CA LEU A 240 -7.91 -32.98 0.39
C LEU A 240 -6.95 -31.81 0.60
N HIS A 241 -7.03 -30.84 -0.30
CA HIS A 241 -6.28 -29.59 -0.31
C HIS A 241 -7.17 -28.41 -0.73
N THR A 242 -8.45 -28.45 -0.35
CA THR A 242 -9.48 -27.43 -0.60
C THR A 242 -9.61 -26.46 0.59
N PRO A 243 -10.20 -25.26 0.39
CA PRO A 243 -10.54 -24.38 1.53
C PRO A 243 -11.68 -25.02 2.32
N LEU A 244 -12.07 -24.37 3.41
CA LEU A 244 -13.40 -24.55 3.99
C LEU A 244 -14.29 -23.39 3.58
N THR A 245 -15.26 -23.67 2.72
CA THR A 245 -16.30 -22.77 2.20
C THR A 245 -17.67 -23.45 2.37
N PRO A 246 -18.81 -22.74 2.19
CA PRO A 246 -20.13 -23.37 2.19
C PRO A 246 -20.23 -24.56 1.22
N GLU A 247 -19.59 -24.48 0.06
CA GLU A 247 -19.62 -25.50 -0.99
C GLU A 247 -18.72 -26.71 -0.68
N THR A 248 -17.64 -26.50 0.07
CA THR A 248 -16.67 -27.56 0.43
C THR A 248 -16.93 -28.16 1.82
N LYS A 249 -17.78 -27.53 2.63
CA LYS A 249 -18.20 -28.03 3.94
C LYS A 249 -19.00 -29.33 3.77
N GLY A 250 -18.53 -30.40 4.40
CA GLY A 250 -19.16 -31.72 4.26
C GLY A 250 -19.10 -32.29 2.84
N LEU A 251 -18.20 -31.80 1.98
CA LEU A 251 -18.00 -32.31 0.62
C LEU A 251 -17.80 -33.83 0.62
N ILE A 252 -17.05 -34.34 1.60
CA ILE A 252 -16.95 -35.78 1.86
C ILE A 252 -18.04 -36.17 2.86
N GLY A 253 -19.27 -36.22 2.34
CA GLY A 253 -20.45 -36.73 3.03
C GLY A 253 -20.94 -38.04 2.41
N ARG A 254 -22.05 -38.58 2.94
CA ARG A 254 -22.58 -39.91 2.55
C ARG A 254 -22.74 -40.08 1.03
N GLY A 255 -23.36 -39.11 0.36
CA GLY A 255 -23.62 -39.19 -1.08
C GLY A 255 -22.36 -39.26 -1.95
N ASN A 256 -21.28 -38.57 -1.57
CA ASN A 256 -20.02 -38.63 -2.32
C ASN A 256 -19.16 -39.83 -1.92
N LEU A 257 -19.23 -40.25 -0.65
CA LEU A 257 -18.59 -41.49 -0.18
C LEU A 257 -19.15 -42.72 -0.91
N ASP A 258 -20.44 -42.74 -1.23
CA ASP A 258 -21.08 -43.85 -1.96
C ASP A 258 -20.52 -44.02 -3.39
N LYS A 259 -20.10 -42.92 -4.02
CA LYS A 259 -19.49 -42.89 -5.36
C LYS A 259 -18.04 -43.37 -5.36
N CYS A 260 -17.37 -43.41 -4.21
CA CYS A 260 -15.98 -43.85 -4.11
C CYS A 260 -15.84 -45.35 -4.39
N LYS A 261 -14.63 -45.78 -4.78
CA LYS A 261 -14.27 -47.20 -4.78
C LYS A 261 -14.46 -47.84 -3.41
N GLU A 262 -14.86 -49.11 -3.40
CA GLU A 262 -14.81 -49.92 -2.19
C GLU A 262 -13.37 -50.01 -1.67
N GLY A 263 -13.17 -49.67 -0.40
CA GLY A 263 -11.87 -49.67 0.25
C GLY A 263 -11.00 -48.44 -0.06
N VAL A 264 -11.60 -47.33 -0.48
CA VAL A 264 -10.90 -46.05 -0.66
C VAL A 264 -10.23 -45.60 0.64
N ARG A 265 -9.10 -44.89 0.53
CA ARG A 265 -8.39 -44.26 1.66
C ARG A 265 -8.42 -42.76 1.53
N ILE A 266 -8.74 -42.05 2.62
CA ILE A 266 -8.94 -40.59 2.58
C ILE A 266 -7.93 -39.89 3.50
N ILE A 267 -7.35 -38.77 3.05
CA ILE A 267 -6.36 -38.00 3.80
C ILE A 267 -6.80 -36.54 3.84
N ASN A 268 -6.88 -35.97 5.04
CA ASN A 268 -7.15 -34.54 5.23
C ASN A 268 -6.10 -33.89 6.14
N CYS A 269 -5.21 -33.13 5.51
CA CYS A 269 -4.24 -32.25 6.16
C CYS A 269 -4.47 -30.78 5.78
N ALA A 270 -5.69 -30.44 5.34
CA ALA A 270 -6.03 -29.11 4.83
C ALA A 270 -6.87 -28.30 5.81
N ARG A 271 -8.17 -28.60 5.93
CA ARG A 271 -9.09 -27.91 6.86
C ARG A 271 -10.07 -28.88 7.51
N GLY A 272 -10.36 -28.64 8.79
CA GLY A 272 -11.47 -29.30 9.48
C GLY A 272 -12.82 -28.96 8.82
N GLY A 273 -13.79 -29.87 8.89
CA GLY A 273 -15.14 -29.63 8.39
C GLY A 273 -15.39 -29.91 6.91
N ILE A 274 -14.36 -30.20 6.10
CA ILE A 274 -14.52 -30.68 4.71
C ILE A 274 -15.15 -32.09 4.69
N ILE A 275 -14.84 -32.89 5.71
CA ILE A 275 -15.39 -34.23 5.88
C ILE A 275 -16.49 -34.19 6.94
N ASP A 276 -17.63 -34.82 6.64
CA ASP A 276 -18.68 -35.09 7.63
C ASP A 276 -18.23 -36.23 8.55
N PRO A 277 -18.01 -35.98 9.85
CA PRO A 277 -17.52 -36.99 10.79
C PRO A 277 -18.46 -38.18 10.95
N VAL A 278 -19.78 -37.97 10.87
CA VAL A 278 -20.78 -39.02 11.09
C VAL A 278 -20.79 -39.96 9.89
N ALA A 279 -20.90 -39.40 8.68
CA ALA A 279 -20.87 -40.19 7.45
C ALA A 279 -19.55 -40.96 7.30
N LEU A 280 -18.43 -40.38 7.74
CA LEU A 280 -17.13 -41.03 7.70
C LEU A 280 -17.05 -42.25 8.63
N VAL A 281 -17.53 -42.15 9.87
CA VAL A 281 -17.57 -43.29 10.82
C VAL A 281 -18.43 -44.41 10.27
N ASP A 282 -19.61 -44.09 9.74
CA ASP A 282 -20.50 -45.07 9.11
C ASP A 282 -19.81 -45.80 7.95
N ALA A 283 -19.13 -45.06 7.07
CA ALA A 283 -18.42 -45.63 5.92
C ALA A 283 -17.21 -46.49 6.33
N LEU A 284 -16.51 -46.14 7.42
CA LEU A 284 -15.41 -46.94 7.99
C LEU A 284 -15.91 -48.28 8.57
N ASN A 285 -17.05 -48.23 9.26
CA ASN A 285 -17.71 -49.40 9.85
C ASN A 285 -18.24 -50.34 8.77
N GLN A 286 -18.81 -49.79 7.69
CA GLN A 286 -19.32 -50.56 6.54
C GLN A 286 -18.21 -51.11 5.64
N GLY A 287 -16.97 -50.62 5.79
CA GLY A 287 -15.83 -51.05 4.99
C GLY A 287 -15.68 -50.34 3.64
N LYS A 288 -16.62 -49.43 3.31
CA LYS A 288 -16.55 -48.54 2.15
C LYS A 288 -15.24 -47.75 2.13
N VAL A 289 -14.86 -47.21 3.29
CA VAL A 289 -13.57 -46.56 3.52
C VAL A 289 -12.66 -47.54 4.25
N ALA A 290 -11.52 -47.90 3.64
CA ALA A 290 -10.55 -48.81 4.24
C ALA A 290 -9.72 -48.15 5.36
N GLY A 291 -9.65 -46.82 5.35
CA GLY A 291 -9.04 -46.03 6.41
C GLY A 291 -9.01 -44.55 6.08
N VAL A 292 -8.82 -43.72 7.10
CA VAL A 292 -8.71 -42.27 6.96
C VAL A 292 -7.57 -41.74 7.81
N SER A 293 -6.93 -40.68 7.34
CA SER A 293 -5.90 -39.98 8.10
C SER A 293 -6.19 -38.49 8.19
N LEU A 294 -6.15 -37.96 9.41
CA LEU A 294 -6.58 -36.61 9.75
C LEU A 294 -5.47 -35.88 10.52
N ASP A 295 -5.11 -34.69 10.06
CA ASP A 295 -4.29 -33.75 10.83
C ASP A 295 -5.14 -32.61 11.43
N VAL A 296 -6.32 -32.36 10.86
CA VAL A 296 -7.19 -31.22 11.17
C VAL A 296 -8.62 -31.67 11.51
N TYR A 297 -9.33 -30.90 12.34
CA TYR A 297 -10.63 -31.27 12.89
C TYR A 297 -11.62 -30.11 12.86
N PRO A 298 -12.95 -30.35 12.82
CA PRO A 298 -13.95 -29.27 12.85
C PRO A 298 -13.83 -28.35 14.08
N SER A 299 -13.33 -28.87 15.20
CA SER A 299 -12.98 -28.12 16.39
C SER A 299 -11.70 -28.71 16.99
N GLU A 300 -10.80 -27.84 17.44
CA GLU A 300 -9.44 -28.20 17.86
C GLU A 300 -9.14 -27.57 19.23
N PRO A 301 -8.95 -28.37 20.31
CA PRO A 301 -8.93 -29.84 20.36
C PRO A 301 -10.28 -30.51 20.02
N PRO A 302 -10.27 -31.75 19.48
CA PRO A 302 -11.50 -32.48 19.15
C PRO A 302 -12.39 -32.64 20.39
N PRO A 303 -13.68 -32.27 20.30
CA PRO A 303 -14.59 -32.40 21.42
C PRO A 303 -15.00 -33.87 21.61
N PRO A 304 -15.61 -34.24 22.76
CA PRO A 304 -15.92 -35.63 23.10
C PRO A 304 -16.75 -36.38 22.05
N GLU A 305 -17.56 -35.68 21.24
CA GLU A 305 -18.40 -36.24 20.18
C GLU A 305 -17.57 -36.84 19.04
N LEU A 306 -16.33 -36.36 18.83
CA LEU A 306 -15.41 -36.91 17.82
C LEU A 306 -14.57 -38.08 18.34
N LYS A 307 -14.74 -38.47 19.61
CA LYS A 307 -13.93 -39.53 20.23
C LYS A 307 -14.03 -40.86 19.48
N GLU A 308 -15.21 -41.22 18.99
CA GLU A 308 -15.41 -42.45 18.21
C GLU A 308 -14.54 -42.43 16.95
N LEU A 309 -14.54 -41.34 16.20
CA LEU A 309 -13.71 -41.17 15.01
C LEU A 309 -12.21 -41.21 15.36
N VAL A 310 -11.77 -40.45 16.35
CA VAL A 310 -10.33 -40.33 16.70
C VAL A 310 -9.76 -41.65 17.23
N THR A 311 -10.57 -42.48 17.89
CA THR A 311 -10.13 -43.76 18.47
C THR A 311 -10.41 -44.97 17.55
N HIS A 312 -11.07 -44.76 16.42
CA HIS A 312 -11.42 -45.84 15.51
C HIS A 312 -10.15 -46.52 14.94
N PRO A 313 -10.08 -47.87 14.90
CA PRO A 313 -8.84 -48.60 14.60
C PRO A 313 -8.27 -48.37 13.20
N LYS A 314 -9.10 -47.92 12.24
CA LYS A 314 -8.71 -47.59 10.86
C LYS A 314 -8.38 -46.10 10.65
N VAL A 315 -8.27 -45.33 11.73
CA VAL A 315 -8.00 -43.89 11.68
C VAL A 315 -6.58 -43.60 12.16
N VAL A 316 -5.90 -42.71 11.46
CA VAL A 316 -4.59 -42.17 11.87
C VAL A 316 -4.73 -40.67 12.09
N CYS A 317 -4.52 -40.23 13.32
CA CYS A 317 -4.69 -38.85 13.75
C CYS A 317 -3.37 -38.20 14.16
N SER A 318 -3.20 -36.93 13.84
CA SER A 318 -2.19 -36.04 14.41
C SER A 318 -2.82 -34.72 14.86
N PRO A 319 -2.20 -34.00 15.80
CA PRO A 319 -2.74 -32.75 16.35
C PRO A 319 -2.25 -31.54 15.55
N HIS A 320 -2.70 -31.39 14.30
CA HIS A 320 -2.44 -30.23 13.45
C HIS A 320 -0.94 -29.89 13.30
N LEU A 321 -0.17 -30.84 12.81
CA LEU A 321 1.29 -30.78 12.67
C LEU A 321 1.76 -30.23 11.32
N GLY A 322 0.86 -29.89 10.39
CA GLY A 322 1.22 -29.53 9.00
C GLY A 322 2.32 -28.47 8.83
N ALA A 323 2.46 -27.54 9.77
CA ALA A 323 3.51 -26.51 9.78
C ALA A 323 4.51 -26.66 10.94
N SER A 324 4.43 -27.76 11.70
CA SER A 324 5.21 -28.00 12.92
C SER A 324 6.57 -28.64 12.63
N THR A 325 7.36 -28.00 11.76
CA THR A 325 8.76 -28.39 11.44
C THR A 325 9.71 -27.25 11.73
N GLN A 326 10.97 -27.55 12.09
CA GLN A 326 11.98 -26.51 12.33
C GLN A 326 12.17 -25.63 11.07
N ASP A 327 12.20 -26.23 9.89
CA ASP A 327 12.38 -25.51 8.62
C ASP A 327 11.25 -24.54 8.33
N ALA A 328 9.99 -24.96 8.53
CA ALA A 328 8.84 -24.08 8.38
C ALA A 328 8.88 -22.97 9.43
N GLN A 329 9.20 -23.30 10.69
CA GLN A 329 9.32 -22.34 11.79
C GLN A 329 10.33 -21.24 11.49
N VAL A 330 11.54 -21.61 11.07
CA VAL A 330 12.60 -20.66 10.72
C VAL A 330 12.15 -19.77 9.55
N ARG A 331 11.55 -20.36 8.51
CA ARG A 331 11.13 -19.63 7.31
C ARG A 331 10.04 -18.61 7.62
N VAL A 332 8.95 -19.03 8.26
CA VAL A 332 7.84 -18.13 8.59
C VAL A 332 8.25 -17.07 9.62
N ALA A 333 9.11 -17.42 10.58
CA ALA A 333 9.63 -16.48 11.57
C ALA A 333 10.55 -15.41 10.95
N LYS A 334 11.39 -15.80 9.99
CA LYS A 334 12.27 -14.88 9.27
C LYS A 334 11.47 -13.98 8.33
N ASP A 335 10.56 -14.57 7.54
CA ASP A 335 9.78 -13.85 6.54
C ASP A 335 8.88 -12.80 7.19
N ILE A 336 8.18 -13.14 8.28
CA ILE A 336 7.32 -12.18 8.98
C ILE A 336 8.13 -11.04 9.60
N ALA A 337 9.31 -11.32 10.16
CA ALA A 337 10.15 -10.31 10.77
C ALA A 337 10.71 -9.32 9.74
N ILE A 338 11.15 -9.82 8.58
CA ILE A 338 11.60 -8.98 7.46
C ILE A 338 10.44 -8.09 6.97
N GLN A 339 9.28 -8.69 6.68
CA GLN A 339 8.11 -7.95 6.19
C GLN A 339 7.64 -6.87 7.16
N MET A 340 7.59 -7.17 8.46
CA MET A 340 7.23 -6.18 9.48
C MET A 340 8.26 -5.05 9.57
N CYS A 341 9.55 -5.35 9.51
CA CYS A 341 10.61 -4.33 9.48
C CYS A 341 10.48 -3.42 8.27
N ASP A 342 10.30 -3.99 7.07
CA ASP A 342 10.17 -3.23 5.84
C ASP A 342 9.00 -2.24 5.94
N VAL A 343 7.85 -2.66 6.50
CA VAL A 343 6.71 -1.77 6.74
C VAL A 343 6.99 -0.71 7.81
N LEU A 344 7.63 -1.08 8.92
CA LEU A 344 7.93 -0.15 10.02
C LEU A 344 8.94 0.92 9.61
N ASP A 345 9.83 0.60 8.67
CA ASP A 345 10.89 1.45 8.11
C ASP A 345 10.42 2.30 6.91
N GLY A 346 9.16 2.15 6.48
CA GLY A 346 8.57 2.92 5.37
C GLY A 346 8.87 2.37 3.96
N GLY A 347 9.19 1.08 3.86
CA GLY A 347 9.43 0.33 2.62
C GLY A 347 8.17 -0.32 2.02
N GLU A 348 8.36 -1.37 1.22
CA GLU A 348 7.28 -2.03 0.46
C GLU A 348 6.33 -2.87 1.34
N TYR A 349 5.05 -2.91 0.97
CA TYR A 349 3.99 -3.64 1.67
C TYR A 349 3.81 -5.07 1.09
N VAL A 350 4.75 -5.96 1.38
CA VAL A 350 4.65 -7.39 1.01
C VAL A 350 3.97 -8.19 2.13
N GLY A 351 2.98 -9.01 1.79
CA GLY A 351 2.33 -9.92 2.75
C GLY A 351 1.27 -9.30 3.65
N VAL A 352 0.90 -8.03 3.43
CA VAL A 352 -0.17 -7.35 4.17
C VAL A 352 -1.54 -7.78 3.65
N LEU A 353 -2.41 -8.20 4.56
CA LEU A 353 -3.73 -8.75 4.27
C LEU A 353 -4.83 -7.68 4.23
N ASN A 354 -4.70 -6.63 5.04
CA ASN A 354 -5.75 -5.63 5.25
C ASN A 354 -5.34 -4.20 4.84
N ALA A 355 -4.31 -4.07 4.01
CA ALA A 355 -3.96 -2.81 3.38
C ALA A 355 -3.66 -3.02 1.88
N PRO A 356 -4.70 -3.09 1.04
CA PRO A 356 -4.49 -2.89 -0.39
C PRO A 356 -3.94 -1.48 -0.62
N ASN A 357 -2.95 -1.34 -1.51
CA ASN A 357 -2.41 -0.09 -2.06
C ASN A 357 -3.11 1.17 -1.51
N MET A 358 -2.56 1.73 -0.43
CA MET A 358 -3.06 2.92 0.28
C MET A 358 -3.17 4.17 -0.63
N ALA A 359 -2.66 4.10 -1.86
CA ALA A 359 -2.85 5.10 -2.91
C ALA A 359 -4.21 5.00 -3.62
N ALA A 360 -4.81 3.81 -3.74
CA ALA A 360 -6.10 3.59 -4.42
C ALA A 360 -7.28 3.60 -3.43
N ALA A 361 -7.08 3.09 -2.22
CA ALA A 361 -8.11 2.98 -1.17
C ALA A 361 -8.46 4.31 -0.48
N ARG A 362 -7.70 5.39 -0.72
CA ARG A 362 -7.96 6.72 -0.12
C ARG A 362 -8.93 7.60 -0.91
N LYS A 363 -9.45 7.13 -2.06
CA LYS A 363 -10.54 7.81 -2.79
C LYS A 363 -11.87 7.10 -2.51
N SER A 364 -12.74 7.68 -1.70
CA SER A 364 -14.01 7.09 -1.24
C SER A 364 -14.92 6.55 -2.37
N LYS A 365 -14.90 7.19 -3.55
CA LYS A 365 -15.67 6.77 -4.75
C LYS A 365 -15.07 5.57 -5.49
N LEU A 366 -13.74 5.34 -5.42
CA LEU A 366 -13.08 4.19 -6.07
C LEU A 366 -13.19 2.93 -5.22
N THR A 367 -13.23 3.07 -3.90
CA THR A 367 -13.50 1.96 -2.97
C THR A 367 -14.82 1.27 -3.30
N ALA A 368 -15.85 2.03 -3.69
CA ALA A 368 -17.14 1.48 -4.11
C ALA A 368 -17.01 0.59 -5.35
N TYR A 369 -16.21 0.98 -6.35
CA TYR A 369 -16.00 0.16 -7.56
C TYR A 369 -15.11 -1.05 -7.31
N VAL A 370 -14.12 -0.94 -6.42
CA VAL A 370 -13.31 -2.09 -5.98
C VAL A 370 -14.20 -3.10 -5.23
N SER A 371 -15.04 -2.62 -4.30
CA SER A 371 -16.04 -3.44 -3.61
C SER A 371 -17.03 -4.07 -4.59
N LEU A 372 -17.57 -3.29 -5.53
CA LEU A 372 -18.45 -3.78 -6.58
C LEU A 372 -17.76 -4.85 -7.44
N GLY A 373 -16.52 -4.64 -7.86
CA GLY A 373 -15.75 -5.62 -8.64
C GLY A 373 -15.54 -6.93 -7.88
N GLU A 374 -15.21 -6.85 -6.60
CA GLU A 374 -15.13 -8.03 -5.73
C GLU A 374 -16.49 -8.76 -5.60
N ARG A 375 -17.57 -8.02 -5.35
CA ARG A 375 -18.93 -8.57 -5.26
C ARG A 375 -19.38 -9.20 -6.58
N MET A 376 -19.08 -8.58 -7.71
CA MET A 376 -19.39 -9.10 -9.05
C MET A 376 -18.58 -10.37 -9.35
N GLY A 377 -17.30 -10.41 -8.98
CA GLY A 377 -16.47 -11.61 -9.10
C GLY A 377 -17.00 -12.76 -8.25
N ALA A 378 -17.33 -12.49 -6.99
CA ALA A 378 -17.92 -13.46 -6.06
C ALA A 378 -19.30 -13.96 -6.52
N LEU A 379 -20.14 -13.06 -7.04
CA LEU A 379 -21.46 -13.42 -7.56
C LEU A 379 -21.34 -14.30 -8.81
N GLN A 380 -20.50 -13.92 -9.78
CA GLN A 380 -20.30 -14.75 -10.98
C GLN A 380 -19.71 -16.12 -10.66
N ALA A 381 -18.80 -16.22 -9.68
CA ALA A 381 -18.25 -17.50 -9.23
C ALA A 381 -19.33 -18.47 -8.69
N GLN A 382 -20.38 -17.94 -8.05
CA GLN A 382 -21.50 -18.74 -7.55
C GLN A 382 -22.51 -19.11 -8.67
N LEU A 383 -22.45 -18.44 -9.82
CA LEU A 383 -23.33 -18.66 -10.97
C LEU A 383 -22.73 -19.60 -12.03
N LEU A 384 -21.56 -20.19 -11.77
CA LEU A 384 -20.82 -21.07 -12.70
C LEU A 384 -21.50 -22.41 -12.95
N GLY A 385 -22.29 -22.92 -11.99
CA GLY A 385 -22.81 -24.27 -12.05
C GLY A 385 -21.68 -25.32 -12.06
N GLN A 386 -21.66 -26.19 -13.07
CA GLN A 386 -20.63 -27.23 -13.24
C GLN A 386 -19.48 -26.82 -14.17
N GLY A 387 -19.50 -25.61 -14.74
CA GLY A 387 -18.48 -25.13 -15.67
C GLY A 387 -17.21 -24.64 -14.98
N LYS A 388 -16.10 -24.62 -15.71
CA LYS A 388 -14.80 -24.10 -15.24
C LYS A 388 -14.50 -22.74 -15.86
N VAL A 389 -13.95 -21.80 -15.09
CA VAL A 389 -13.59 -20.48 -15.64
C VAL A 389 -12.28 -20.58 -16.41
N ARG A 390 -12.33 -20.27 -17.71
CA ARG A 390 -11.16 -20.22 -18.59
C ARG A 390 -10.49 -18.85 -18.58
N SER A 391 -11.28 -17.79 -18.62
CA SER A 391 -10.77 -16.42 -18.60
C SER A 391 -11.73 -15.45 -17.95
N ILE A 392 -11.18 -14.40 -17.34
CA ILE A 392 -11.92 -13.24 -16.84
C ILE A 392 -11.47 -12.01 -17.64
N LYS A 393 -12.44 -11.36 -18.28
CA LYS A 393 -12.26 -10.06 -18.93
C LYS A 393 -12.92 -8.97 -18.10
N VAL A 394 -12.13 -7.97 -17.72
CA VAL A 394 -12.59 -6.79 -16.98
C VAL A 394 -12.54 -5.60 -17.92
N THR A 395 -13.69 -5.00 -18.22
CA THR A 395 -13.79 -3.78 -19.03
C THR A 395 -14.13 -2.60 -18.13
N LEU A 396 -13.25 -1.60 -18.12
CA LEU A 396 -13.42 -0.38 -17.36
C LEU A 396 -14.00 0.69 -18.27
N HIS A 397 -15.18 1.21 -17.89
CA HIS A 397 -15.92 2.18 -18.68
C HIS A 397 -15.88 3.58 -18.06
N GLY A 398 -15.83 4.59 -18.91
CA GLY A 398 -15.93 6.00 -18.51
C GLY A 398 -14.58 6.65 -18.28
N LYS A 399 -14.57 7.98 -18.20
CA LYS A 399 -13.33 8.77 -18.17
C LYS A 399 -12.53 8.62 -16.87
N SER A 400 -13.18 8.24 -15.77
CA SER A 400 -12.51 8.11 -14.46
C SER A 400 -12.11 6.67 -14.14
N LEU A 401 -12.84 5.68 -14.65
CA LEU A 401 -12.54 4.26 -14.44
C LEU A 401 -11.76 3.64 -15.61
N GLY A 402 -12.05 4.05 -16.85
CA GLY A 402 -11.48 3.54 -18.10
C GLY A 402 -10.06 4.00 -18.40
N VAL A 403 -9.20 4.06 -17.37
CA VAL A 403 -7.79 4.48 -17.49
C VAL A 403 -6.84 3.33 -17.10
N PRO A 404 -5.65 3.21 -17.71
CA PRO A 404 -4.72 2.10 -17.47
C PRO A 404 -4.33 1.87 -16.00
N GLU A 405 -4.25 2.93 -15.21
CA GLU A 405 -3.88 2.90 -13.80
C GLU A 405 -4.88 2.10 -12.95
N MET A 406 -6.14 2.03 -13.39
CA MET A 406 -7.21 1.31 -12.70
C MET A 406 -7.24 -0.19 -13.03
N ALA A 407 -6.47 -0.64 -14.02
CA ALA A 407 -6.46 -2.03 -14.47
C ALA A 407 -6.03 -3.00 -13.37
N GLY A 408 -4.94 -2.68 -12.67
CA GLY A 408 -4.40 -3.50 -11.60
C GLY A 408 -5.37 -3.65 -10.43
N PRO A 409 -5.80 -2.55 -9.78
CA PRO A 409 -6.74 -2.60 -8.66
C PRO A 409 -8.06 -3.28 -9.00
N MET A 410 -8.63 -3.01 -10.19
CA MET A 410 -9.94 -3.55 -10.53
C MET A 410 -9.91 -5.03 -10.91
N SER A 411 -8.93 -5.44 -11.72
CA SER A 411 -8.75 -6.87 -12.01
C SER A 411 -8.43 -7.65 -10.73
N ALA A 412 -7.59 -7.13 -9.83
CA ALA A 412 -7.31 -7.75 -8.55
C ALA A 412 -8.56 -7.91 -7.68
N ALA A 413 -9.47 -6.94 -7.66
CA ALA A 413 -10.72 -7.01 -6.90
C ALA A 413 -11.66 -8.10 -7.43
N VAL A 414 -11.88 -8.13 -8.76
CA VAL A 414 -12.69 -9.16 -9.42
C VAL A 414 -12.11 -10.55 -9.21
N ILE A 415 -10.79 -10.70 -9.38
CA ILE A 415 -10.07 -11.96 -9.17
C ILE A 415 -10.17 -12.39 -7.71
N LYS A 416 -9.96 -11.49 -6.74
CA LYS A 416 -10.08 -11.79 -5.31
C LYS A 416 -11.48 -12.34 -4.99
N GLY A 417 -12.53 -11.63 -5.41
CA GLY A 417 -13.91 -12.04 -5.16
C GLY A 417 -14.25 -13.39 -5.78
N ALA A 418 -13.81 -13.62 -7.02
CA ALA A 418 -14.03 -14.89 -7.70
C ALA A 418 -13.24 -16.04 -7.07
N LEU A 419 -11.93 -15.87 -6.88
CA LEU A 419 -11.04 -16.96 -6.49
C LEU A 419 -11.12 -17.33 -5.01
N ASN A 420 -11.49 -16.43 -4.10
CA ASN A 420 -11.67 -16.79 -2.68
C ASN A 420 -12.80 -17.78 -2.43
N LEU A 421 -13.83 -17.79 -3.29
CA LEU A 421 -14.91 -18.78 -3.19
C LEU A 421 -14.52 -20.13 -3.80
N LEU A 422 -13.50 -20.13 -4.65
CA LEU A 422 -13.17 -21.29 -5.45
C LEU A 422 -11.87 -21.98 -4.96
N LEU A 423 -10.91 -21.25 -4.36
CA LEU A 423 -9.56 -21.74 -3.98
C LEU A 423 -9.34 -21.98 -2.49
N ALA A 424 -8.46 -22.95 -2.21
CA ALA A 424 -7.98 -23.26 -0.86
C ALA A 424 -7.04 -22.25 -0.25
N GLN A 425 -6.27 -21.64 -1.12
CA GLN A 425 -5.34 -20.59 -0.75
C GLN A 425 -6.10 -19.27 -0.72
N GLU A 426 -5.85 -18.50 0.33
CA GLU A 426 -6.43 -17.18 0.49
C GLU A 426 -5.87 -16.22 -0.59
N VAL A 427 -6.79 -15.55 -1.27
CA VAL A 427 -6.51 -14.56 -2.31
C VAL A 427 -6.78 -13.17 -1.76
N ASN A 428 -5.84 -12.26 -1.97
CA ASN A 428 -5.92 -10.85 -1.59
C ASN A 428 -5.54 -9.97 -2.79
N TYR A 429 -5.72 -8.66 -2.67
CA TYR A 429 -5.47 -7.74 -3.78
C TYR A 429 -4.01 -7.72 -4.28
N VAL A 430 -3.05 -8.14 -3.46
CA VAL A 430 -1.62 -8.16 -3.80
C VAL A 430 -1.26 -9.43 -4.55
N ASN A 431 -1.77 -10.58 -4.09
CA ASN A 431 -1.43 -11.89 -4.66
C ASN A 431 -2.37 -12.33 -5.81
N ALA A 432 -3.50 -11.63 -6.03
CA ALA A 432 -4.53 -11.99 -7.00
C ALA A 432 -3.99 -12.30 -8.41
N ALA A 433 -3.16 -11.41 -8.97
CA ALA A 433 -2.60 -11.60 -10.31
C ALA A 433 -1.66 -12.82 -10.41
N ALA A 434 -0.84 -13.04 -9.38
CA ALA A 434 0.06 -14.18 -9.30
C ALA A 434 -0.74 -15.49 -9.14
N VAL A 435 -1.77 -15.49 -8.30
CA VAL A 435 -2.65 -16.64 -8.09
C VAL A 435 -3.43 -16.98 -9.36
N ALA A 436 -4.01 -16.00 -10.05
CA ALA A 436 -4.70 -16.23 -11.32
C ALA A 436 -3.79 -16.89 -12.36
N LYS A 437 -2.55 -16.40 -12.47
CA LYS A 437 -1.52 -16.99 -13.33
C LYS A 437 -1.15 -18.41 -12.91
N ASP A 438 -0.95 -18.66 -11.62
CA ASP A 438 -0.66 -19.98 -11.05
C ASP A 438 -1.82 -20.98 -11.25
N THR A 439 -3.03 -20.48 -11.51
CA THR A 439 -4.21 -21.30 -11.86
C THR A 439 -4.43 -21.49 -13.36
N GLY A 440 -3.62 -20.84 -14.20
CA GLY A 440 -3.80 -20.84 -15.66
C GLY A 440 -4.99 -19.98 -16.13
N LEU A 441 -5.57 -19.17 -15.25
CA LEU A 441 -6.70 -18.29 -15.57
C LEU A 441 -6.19 -17.10 -16.40
N ALA A 442 -6.71 -16.96 -17.62
CA ALA A 442 -6.37 -15.82 -18.46
C ALA A 442 -7.12 -14.56 -17.97
N ILE A 443 -6.38 -13.49 -17.72
CA ILE A 443 -6.94 -12.20 -17.31
C ILE A 443 -6.74 -11.19 -18.43
N GLU A 444 -7.84 -10.62 -18.91
CA GLU A 444 -7.83 -9.51 -19.87
C GLU A 444 -8.41 -8.26 -19.20
N VAL A 445 -7.75 -7.11 -19.39
CA VAL A 445 -8.31 -5.82 -19.00
C VAL A 445 -8.46 -4.95 -20.23
N ALA A 446 -9.66 -4.41 -20.43
CA ALA A 446 -10.00 -3.53 -21.52
C ALA A 446 -10.54 -2.19 -21.00
N PHE A 447 -10.49 -1.16 -21.84
CA PHE A 447 -10.95 0.18 -21.49
C PHE A 447 -11.93 0.68 -22.55
N SER A 448 -12.94 1.41 -22.12
CA SER A 448 -13.90 2.08 -22.99
C SER A 448 -14.20 3.47 -22.47
N GLU A 449 -14.15 4.49 -23.33
CA GLU A 449 -14.48 5.87 -22.96
C GLU A 449 -15.96 6.07 -22.60
N ARG A 450 -16.83 5.13 -23.02
CA ARG A 450 -18.27 5.16 -22.73
C ARG A 450 -18.73 3.86 -22.08
N ASP A 451 -19.64 4.01 -21.13
CA ASP A 451 -20.39 2.90 -20.56
C ASP A 451 -21.52 2.48 -21.50
N PRO A 452 -21.72 1.17 -21.75
CA PRO A 452 -22.75 0.68 -22.66
C PRO A 452 -24.19 1.00 -22.21
N LYS A 453 -24.41 1.29 -20.93
CA LYS A 453 -25.72 1.65 -20.35
C LYS A 453 -25.89 3.15 -20.11
N GLY A 454 -24.90 3.95 -20.50
CA GLY A 454 -24.96 5.41 -20.42
C GLY A 454 -24.59 5.99 -19.05
N TYR A 455 -23.99 5.19 -18.16
CA TYR A 455 -23.45 5.70 -16.89
C TYR A 455 -22.13 6.44 -17.08
N LEU A 456 -21.81 7.35 -16.15
CA LEU A 456 -20.58 8.15 -16.22
C LEU A 456 -19.32 7.26 -16.11
N ASN A 457 -19.39 6.25 -15.25
CA ASN A 457 -18.41 5.19 -15.09
C ASN A 457 -19.14 3.86 -14.89
N GLY A 458 -18.52 2.78 -15.31
CA GLY A 458 -19.09 1.44 -15.17
C GLY A 458 -18.03 0.37 -15.26
N LEU A 459 -18.33 -0.79 -14.67
CA LEU A 459 -17.47 -1.95 -14.64
C LEU A 459 -18.21 -3.11 -15.30
N SER A 460 -17.68 -3.63 -16.40
CA SER A 460 -18.19 -4.87 -16.99
C SER A 460 -17.22 -6.01 -16.73
N VAL A 461 -17.73 -7.11 -16.19
CA VAL A 461 -16.97 -8.32 -15.91
C VAL A 461 -17.54 -9.45 -16.73
N GLU A 462 -16.66 -10.14 -17.44
CA GLU A 462 -17.02 -11.23 -18.33
C GLU A 462 -16.24 -12.48 -18.00
N PHE A 463 -16.94 -13.60 -17.82
CA PHE A 463 -16.36 -14.90 -17.59
C PHE A 463 -16.57 -15.76 -18.83
N GLU A 464 -15.48 -16.32 -19.37
CA GLU A 464 -15.54 -17.42 -20.32
C GLU A 464 -15.48 -18.74 -19.53
N ILE A 465 -16.47 -19.58 -19.72
CA ILE A 465 -16.76 -20.78 -18.95
C ILE A 465 -16.68 -21.98 -19.88
N GLU A 466 -15.73 -22.86 -19.62
CA GLU A 466 -15.58 -24.13 -20.31
C GLU A 466 -16.59 -25.16 -19.79
N GLY A 467 -17.08 -26.03 -20.69
CA GLY A 467 -18.07 -27.06 -20.36
C GLY A 467 -19.53 -26.60 -20.42
N VAL A 468 -19.79 -25.35 -20.81
CA VAL A 468 -21.15 -24.78 -20.97
C VAL A 468 -21.37 -24.28 -22.41
N LEU A 469 -22.50 -24.63 -23.02
CA LEU A 469 -22.85 -24.21 -24.39
C LEU A 469 -23.04 -22.68 -24.43
N ASN A 470 -22.29 -21.96 -25.27
CA ASN A 470 -22.19 -20.49 -25.24
C ASN A 470 -21.77 -19.97 -23.85
N GLY A 471 -20.81 -20.63 -23.19
CA GLY A 471 -20.34 -20.34 -21.84
C GLY A 471 -19.64 -18.98 -21.72
N ARG A 472 -20.38 -17.90 -21.94
CA ARG A 472 -19.97 -16.53 -21.69
C ARG A 472 -21.02 -15.94 -20.77
N ARG A 473 -20.60 -15.43 -19.62
CA ARG A 473 -21.45 -14.62 -18.74
C ARG A 473 -20.90 -13.23 -18.64
N THR A 474 -21.79 -12.25 -18.64
CA THR A 474 -21.42 -10.84 -18.55
C THR A 474 -22.26 -10.17 -17.47
N MET A 475 -21.62 -9.36 -16.65
CA MET A 475 -22.28 -8.52 -15.67
C MET A 475 -21.72 -7.11 -15.77
N THR A 476 -22.59 -6.10 -15.81
CA THR A 476 -22.17 -4.69 -15.76
C THR A 476 -22.73 -4.05 -14.50
N GLY A 477 -21.89 -3.30 -13.81
CA GLY A 477 -22.26 -2.56 -12.61
C GLY A 477 -21.75 -1.12 -12.63
N THR A 478 -22.36 -0.29 -11.80
CA THR A 478 -21.98 1.11 -11.57
C THR A 478 -22.15 1.45 -10.08
N CYS A 479 -21.59 2.59 -9.66
CA CYS A 479 -21.71 3.07 -8.29
C CYS A 479 -22.29 4.50 -8.25
N PHE A 480 -23.21 4.73 -7.32
CA PHE A 480 -23.76 6.03 -6.97
C PHE A 480 -23.23 6.45 -5.60
N GLY A 481 -22.10 7.17 -5.57
CA GLY A 481 -21.37 7.41 -4.32
C GLY A 481 -20.75 6.09 -3.82
N THR A 482 -21.16 5.62 -2.63
CA THR A 482 -20.77 4.33 -2.06
C THR A 482 -21.75 3.20 -2.38
N ASP A 483 -22.95 3.51 -2.90
CA ASP A 483 -23.95 2.50 -3.23
C ASP A 483 -23.60 1.78 -4.53
N THR A 484 -23.52 0.46 -4.47
CA THR A 484 -23.07 -0.41 -5.56
C THR A 484 -24.26 -1.07 -6.26
N ARG A 485 -24.34 -0.95 -7.58
CA ARG A 485 -25.44 -1.51 -8.37
C ARG A 485 -24.93 -2.40 -9.49
N VAL A 486 -25.50 -3.58 -9.62
CA VAL A 486 -25.48 -4.34 -10.88
C VAL A 486 -26.64 -3.82 -11.72
N VAL A 487 -26.34 -3.41 -12.95
CA VAL A 487 -27.28 -2.75 -13.89
C VAL A 487 -27.57 -3.59 -15.14
N ASP A 488 -26.76 -4.64 -15.37
CA ASP A 488 -26.94 -5.60 -16.47
C ASP A 488 -26.42 -6.99 -16.08
N VAL A 489 -27.15 -8.02 -16.47
CA VAL A 489 -26.70 -9.42 -16.45
C VAL A 489 -27.05 -10.08 -17.77
N ASP A 490 -26.07 -10.61 -18.48
CA ASP A 490 -26.21 -11.30 -19.77
C ASP A 490 -27.05 -10.50 -20.80
N GLY A 491 -26.95 -9.17 -20.78
CA GLY A 491 -27.69 -8.25 -21.66
C GLY A 491 -29.11 -7.91 -21.21
N LEU A 492 -29.54 -8.40 -20.04
CA LEU A 492 -30.79 -8.02 -19.38
C LEU A 492 -30.55 -6.83 -18.45
N GLU A 493 -31.18 -5.69 -18.75
CA GLU A 493 -31.16 -4.53 -17.85
C GLU A 493 -31.91 -4.83 -16.56
N ILE A 494 -31.19 -4.83 -15.44
CA ILE A 494 -31.69 -5.18 -14.11
C ILE A 494 -30.94 -4.34 -13.09
N ASP A 495 -31.62 -3.79 -12.07
CA ASP A 495 -30.99 -2.95 -11.04
C ASP A 495 -31.11 -3.59 -9.66
N PHE A 496 -29.99 -4.10 -9.12
CA PHE A 496 -29.93 -4.61 -7.75
C PHE A 496 -28.57 -4.37 -7.09
N ASN A 497 -28.55 -4.35 -5.76
CA ASN A 497 -27.31 -4.32 -4.99
C ASN A 497 -26.84 -5.78 -4.75
N PRO A 498 -25.61 -6.16 -5.18
CA PRO A 498 -25.09 -7.51 -5.00
C PRO A 498 -24.64 -7.73 -3.54
N SER A 499 -25.58 -7.91 -2.62
CA SER A 499 -25.33 -7.99 -1.17
C SER A 499 -26.25 -8.97 -0.45
N GLY A 500 -25.77 -9.61 0.61
CA GLY A 500 -26.58 -10.50 1.45
C GLY A 500 -26.96 -11.78 0.74
N HIS A 501 -28.10 -12.36 1.12
CA HIS A 501 -28.64 -13.55 0.48
C HIS A 501 -29.46 -13.16 -0.74
N MET A 502 -29.14 -13.74 -1.90
CA MET A 502 -29.81 -13.44 -3.16
C MET A 502 -30.37 -14.72 -3.77
N LEU A 503 -31.64 -14.67 -4.18
CA LEU A 503 -32.28 -15.71 -4.97
C LEU A 503 -32.50 -15.19 -6.39
N MET A 504 -31.88 -15.86 -7.36
CA MET A 504 -31.94 -15.51 -8.77
C MET A 504 -32.63 -16.63 -9.57
N PHE A 505 -33.46 -16.26 -10.54
CA PHE A 505 -34.10 -17.22 -11.44
C PHE A 505 -34.53 -16.57 -12.76
N ASN A 506 -34.75 -17.39 -13.78
CA ASN A 506 -35.30 -16.98 -15.07
C ASN A 506 -36.73 -17.49 -15.24
N ASN A 507 -37.57 -16.69 -15.92
CA ASN A 507 -38.94 -17.06 -16.25
C ASN A 507 -39.42 -16.30 -17.52
N PRO A 508 -40.47 -16.77 -18.20
CA PRO A 508 -41.21 -15.95 -19.15
C PRO A 508 -41.86 -14.75 -18.45
N ASP A 509 -41.83 -13.57 -19.06
CA ASP A 509 -42.50 -12.36 -18.56
C ASP A 509 -44.03 -12.49 -18.73
N SER A 510 -44.64 -13.28 -17.85
CA SER A 510 -46.06 -13.61 -17.84
C SER A 510 -46.67 -13.40 -16.44
N PRO A 511 -47.97 -13.09 -16.35
CA PRO A 511 -48.64 -12.89 -15.06
C PRO A 511 -48.52 -14.11 -14.13
N GLY A 512 -48.22 -13.85 -12.85
CA GLY A 512 -48.26 -14.86 -11.79
C GLY A 512 -46.92 -15.51 -11.42
N MET A 513 -45.84 -15.32 -12.20
CA MET A 513 -44.53 -15.94 -11.94
C MET A 513 -43.92 -15.47 -10.61
N LEU A 514 -43.80 -14.15 -10.39
CA LEU A 514 -43.28 -13.59 -9.13
C LEU A 514 -44.14 -14.00 -7.93
N ARG A 515 -45.47 -14.04 -8.10
CA ARG A 515 -46.40 -14.46 -7.06
C ARG A 515 -46.13 -15.90 -6.62
N ALA A 516 -45.85 -16.81 -7.55
CA ALA A 516 -45.60 -18.21 -7.25
C ALA A 516 -44.35 -18.37 -6.37
N VAL A 517 -43.27 -17.64 -6.66
CA VAL A 517 -42.05 -17.65 -5.85
C VAL A 517 -42.26 -16.97 -4.49
N ALA A 518 -42.87 -15.78 -4.49
CA ALA A 518 -43.14 -15.04 -3.27
C ALA A 518 -44.08 -15.78 -2.30
N ALA A 519 -45.01 -16.60 -2.81
CA ALA A 519 -45.86 -17.45 -1.99
C ALA A 519 -45.05 -18.50 -1.21
N ILE A 520 -44.14 -19.22 -1.88
CA ILE A 520 -43.28 -20.22 -1.23
C ILE A 520 -42.39 -19.57 -0.16
N LEU A 521 -41.78 -18.43 -0.49
CA LEU A 521 -40.96 -17.68 0.47
C LEU A 521 -41.79 -17.23 1.68
N GLY A 522 -42.99 -16.69 1.45
CA GLY A 522 -43.91 -16.26 2.50
C GLY A 522 -44.41 -17.40 3.38
N ASP A 523 -44.74 -18.56 2.81
CA ASP A 523 -45.17 -19.76 3.54
C ASP A 523 -44.08 -20.28 4.48
N HIS A 524 -42.81 -20.04 4.14
CA HIS A 524 -41.63 -20.38 4.94
C HIS A 524 -41.14 -19.22 5.83
N GLY A 525 -41.85 -18.09 5.85
CA GLY A 525 -41.51 -16.93 6.69
C GLY A 525 -40.24 -16.19 6.26
N ILE A 526 -39.82 -16.31 4.99
CA ILE A 526 -38.66 -15.60 4.45
C ILE A 526 -39.09 -14.23 3.91
N ASN A 527 -38.50 -13.17 4.46
CA ASN A 527 -38.74 -11.81 4.02
C ASN A 527 -37.91 -11.47 2.77
N ILE A 528 -38.49 -10.66 1.87
CA ILE A 528 -37.84 -10.14 0.66
C ILE A 528 -37.48 -8.67 0.94
N ALA A 529 -36.19 -8.40 1.11
CA ALA A 529 -35.66 -7.07 1.36
C ALA A 529 -35.69 -6.19 0.10
N SER A 530 -35.43 -6.78 -1.05
CA SER A 530 -35.35 -6.07 -2.33
C SER A 530 -35.70 -7.00 -3.49
N PHE A 531 -36.26 -6.43 -4.57
CA PHE A 531 -36.61 -7.16 -5.78
C PHE A 531 -36.22 -6.37 -7.03
N ALA A 532 -35.58 -7.06 -7.96
CA ALA A 532 -35.22 -6.55 -9.28
C ALA A 532 -35.67 -7.51 -10.39
N LEU A 533 -36.14 -6.94 -11.50
CA LEU A 533 -36.60 -7.66 -12.68
C LEU A 533 -35.98 -7.05 -13.94
N GLY A 534 -35.22 -7.86 -14.69
CA GLY A 534 -34.76 -7.49 -16.02
C GLY A 534 -35.47 -8.28 -17.12
N ARG A 535 -35.78 -7.63 -18.24
CA ARG A 535 -36.47 -8.26 -19.39
C ARG A 535 -35.99 -7.69 -20.73
N VAL A 536 -35.89 -8.55 -21.75
CA VAL A 536 -35.51 -8.11 -23.13
C VAL A 536 -36.63 -7.32 -23.79
N ARG A 537 -37.87 -7.79 -23.64
CA ARG A 537 -39.10 -7.20 -24.19
C ARG A 537 -40.30 -7.75 -23.43
N THR A 538 -41.43 -7.03 -23.48
CA THR A 538 -42.70 -7.52 -22.93
C THR A 538 -43.06 -8.89 -23.49
N GLY A 539 -43.34 -9.85 -22.61
CA GLY A 539 -43.64 -11.24 -22.99
C GLY A 539 -42.43 -12.10 -23.41
N GLY A 540 -41.20 -11.59 -23.24
CA GLY A 540 -39.96 -12.31 -23.50
C GLY A 540 -39.42 -13.09 -22.28
N VAL A 541 -38.12 -13.39 -22.29
CA VAL A 541 -37.43 -13.96 -21.12
C VAL A 541 -37.13 -12.83 -20.13
N ALA A 542 -37.39 -13.11 -18.86
CA ALA A 542 -37.07 -12.26 -17.73
C ALA A 542 -36.10 -12.95 -16.77
N MET A 543 -35.35 -12.13 -16.03
CA MET A 543 -34.52 -12.54 -14.91
C MET A 543 -34.95 -11.77 -13.67
N SER A 544 -35.20 -12.50 -12.59
CA SER A 544 -35.54 -11.93 -11.29
C SER A 544 -34.38 -12.11 -10.32
N CYS A 545 -34.11 -11.10 -9.50
CA CYS A 545 -33.21 -11.17 -8.36
C CYS A 545 -33.95 -10.68 -7.11
N LEU A 546 -33.94 -11.51 -6.06
CA LEU A 546 -34.56 -11.20 -4.77
C LEU A 546 -33.46 -11.18 -3.70
N ASN A 547 -33.29 -10.05 -2.99
CA ASN A 547 -32.49 -10.04 -1.77
C ASN A 547 -33.37 -10.51 -0.61
N LEU A 548 -32.90 -11.49 0.15
CA LEU A 548 -33.62 -12.15 1.23
C LEU A 548 -32.92 -11.86 2.58
N ASP A 549 -33.71 -11.72 3.65
CA ASP A 549 -33.15 -11.53 4.99
C ASP A 549 -32.45 -12.79 5.52
N THR A 550 -32.90 -13.96 5.05
CA THR A 550 -32.37 -15.26 5.43
C THR A 550 -32.24 -16.15 4.19
N PRO A 551 -31.27 -17.09 4.17
CA PRO A 551 -31.07 -17.96 3.01
C PRO A 551 -32.20 -19.00 2.92
N CYS A 552 -32.59 -19.34 1.69
CA CYS A 552 -33.46 -20.48 1.42
C CYS A 552 -32.77 -21.79 1.79
N THR A 553 -33.54 -22.73 2.32
CA THR A 553 -33.11 -24.12 2.49
C THR A 553 -33.18 -24.86 1.16
N GLU A 554 -32.46 -25.99 1.02
CA GLU A 554 -32.49 -26.76 -0.24
C GLU A 554 -33.91 -27.26 -0.58
N GLY A 555 -34.71 -27.64 0.43
CA GLY A 555 -36.11 -28.03 0.22
C GLY A 555 -36.95 -26.92 -0.40
N MET A 556 -36.74 -25.67 0.03
CA MET A 556 -37.42 -24.51 -0.56
C MET A 556 -36.97 -24.26 -2.00
N LEU A 557 -35.66 -24.38 -2.28
CA LEU A 557 -35.13 -24.24 -3.63
C LEU A 557 -35.72 -25.31 -4.56
N GLU A 558 -35.89 -26.55 -4.08
CA GLU A 558 -36.58 -27.61 -4.84
C GLU A 558 -38.04 -27.29 -5.13
N GLU A 559 -38.79 -26.73 -4.18
CA GLU A 559 -40.17 -26.29 -4.40
C GLU A 559 -40.25 -25.20 -5.46
N ILE A 560 -39.35 -24.22 -5.41
CA ILE A 560 -39.27 -23.14 -6.40
C ILE A 560 -38.92 -23.68 -7.78
N ARG A 561 -37.99 -24.64 -7.88
CA ARG A 561 -37.62 -25.30 -9.15
C ARG A 561 -38.76 -26.11 -9.76
N LYS A 562 -39.77 -26.53 -8.98
CA LYS A 562 -40.96 -27.24 -9.48
C LYS A 562 -42.02 -26.31 -10.08
N ILE A 563 -41.92 -25.00 -9.88
CA ILE A 563 -42.84 -24.05 -10.50
C ILE A 563 -42.67 -24.13 -12.03
N PRO A 564 -43.77 -24.33 -12.79
CA PRO A 564 -43.72 -24.34 -14.25
C PRO A 564 -43.04 -23.08 -14.79
N ASP A 565 -42.21 -23.26 -15.82
CA ASP A 565 -41.48 -22.19 -16.52
C ASP A 565 -40.43 -21.39 -15.74
N ILE A 566 -40.22 -21.67 -14.45
CA ILE A 566 -39.06 -21.18 -13.70
C ILE A 566 -37.83 -22.05 -14.03
N ARG A 567 -36.71 -21.39 -14.34
CA ARG A 567 -35.43 -22.03 -14.71
C ARG A 567 -34.28 -21.33 -13.99
N ASN A 568 -33.11 -22.00 -13.95
CA ASN A 568 -31.87 -21.44 -13.42
C ASN A 568 -32.00 -20.84 -12.01
N VAL A 569 -32.69 -21.55 -11.11
CA VAL A 569 -32.85 -21.12 -9.72
C VAL A 569 -31.50 -21.28 -9.01
N VAL A 570 -30.88 -20.15 -8.68
CA VAL A 570 -29.60 -20.10 -7.97
C VAL A 570 -29.75 -19.23 -6.73
N GLN A 571 -29.23 -19.71 -5.61
CA GLN A 571 -29.00 -18.90 -4.43
C GLN A 571 -27.53 -18.50 -4.40
N ALA A 572 -27.26 -17.21 -4.28
CA ALA A 572 -25.94 -16.67 -4.04
C ALA A 572 -25.92 -15.95 -2.69
N SER A 573 -24.78 -15.97 -2.03
CA SER A 573 -24.54 -15.20 -0.82
C SER A 573 -23.33 -14.32 -1.05
N ILE A 574 -23.51 -13.03 -0.86
CA ILE A 574 -22.42 -12.08 -0.75
C ILE A 574 -22.36 -11.69 0.72
N ASP A 575 -21.29 -12.12 1.38
CA ASP A 575 -21.13 -11.92 2.83
C ASP A 575 -21.31 -10.43 3.13
N SER A 576 -22.42 -10.08 3.79
CA SER A 576 -22.80 -8.69 4.08
C SER A 576 -22.04 -8.15 5.27
N ARG A 577 -20.92 -8.76 5.66
CA ARG A 577 -19.93 -8.12 6.52
C ARG A 577 -19.36 -6.96 5.72
N GLU A 578 -20.07 -5.83 5.75
CA GLU A 578 -19.44 -4.54 5.57
C GLU A 578 -18.17 -4.59 6.44
N ASP A 579 -17.03 -4.44 5.78
CA ASP A 579 -15.78 -4.18 6.47
C ASP A 579 -16.06 -3.06 7.50
N PRO A 580 -15.90 -3.30 8.82
CA PRO A 580 -16.19 -2.31 9.85
C PRO A 580 -15.37 -1.03 9.69
N SER A 581 -14.30 -1.05 8.87
CA SER A 581 -13.59 0.18 8.46
C SER A 581 -14.43 1.16 7.62
N PHE A 582 -15.66 0.78 7.25
CA PHE A 582 -16.62 1.62 6.52
C PHE A 582 -17.96 1.83 7.24
N ARG A 583 -18.08 1.47 8.52
CA ARG A 583 -19.20 1.92 9.36
C ARG A 583 -18.90 3.29 9.95
N MET A 584 -19.65 4.31 9.54
CA MET A 584 -19.91 5.46 10.41
C MET A 584 -21.09 5.11 11.32
N ASP A 585 -20.92 5.32 12.62
CA ASP A 585 -22.00 5.25 13.61
C ASP A 585 -23.17 6.12 13.14
N THR A 586 -24.29 5.47 12.82
CA THR A 586 -25.56 6.15 12.68
C THR A 586 -26.20 6.24 14.05
N ASP A 587 -25.82 7.26 14.82
CA ASP A 587 -26.67 7.71 15.92
C ASP A 587 -27.98 8.24 15.31
N GLU A 588 -29.08 7.59 15.70
CA GLU A 588 -30.44 8.01 15.41
C GLU A 588 -30.68 9.39 16.04
N THR A 589 -30.49 10.47 15.29
CA THR A 589 -31.22 11.75 15.42
C THR A 589 -30.65 12.82 14.47
N SER A 590 -31.08 12.84 13.20
CA SER A 590 -31.24 14.13 12.51
C SER A 590 -32.18 14.01 11.32
N GLN A 591 -33.29 14.73 11.43
CA GLN A 591 -34.20 15.00 10.32
C GLN A 591 -33.47 15.80 9.24
N GLY A 592 -33.79 15.50 7.98
CA GLY A 592 -32.95 15.82 6.83
C GLY A 592 -32.73 17.31 6.52
N HIS A 593 -31.59 17.56 5.87
CA HIS A 593 -31.34 18.73 5.05
C HIS A 593 -30.70 18.31 3.72
N ILE A 594 -31.44 18.52 2.64
CA ILE A 594 -30.91 18.72 1.29
C ILE A 594 -30.41 20.16 1.28
N TYR A 595 -29.13 20.44 1.01
CA TYR A 595 -28.58 21.57 0.23
C TYR A 595 -27.04 21.52 0.29
N GLY A 596 -26.38 20.95 -0.72
CA GLY A 596 -24.96 21.20 -0.97
C GLY A 596 -24.80 22.38 -1.94
N THR A 597 -23.76 23.19 -1.77
CA THR A 597 -23.49 24.32 -2.68
C THR A 597 -23.15 23.78 -4.07
N PRO A 598 -23.78 24.27 -5.16
CA PRO A 598 -23.46 23.79 -6.50
C PRO A 598 -21.98 24.03 -6.82
N MET A 599 -21.30 22.97 -7.29
CA MET A 599 -19.89 23.02 -7.65
C MET A 599 -19.65 24.01 -8.81
N PRO A 600 -18.53 24.74 -8.82
CA PRO A 600 -18.16 25.57 -9.96
C PRO A 600 -18.01 24.73 -11.25
N PRO A 601 -18.39 25.28 -12.42
CA PRO A 601 -18.39 24.50 -13.67
C PRO A 601 -17.00 24.31 -14.29
N ASP A 602 -16.11 25.29 -14.12
CA ASP A 602 -14.82 25.35 -14.80
C ASP A 602 -13.69 24.91 -13.86
N LYS A 603 -12.91 23.90 -14.27
CA LYS A 603 -11.73 23.41 -13.52
C LYS A 603 -10.45 23.94 -14.15
N PRO A 604 -9.37 24.16 -13.37
CA PRO A 604 -8.04 24.36 -13.94
C PRO A 604 -7.69 23.24 -14.92
N GLN A 605 -7.09 23.57 -16.06
CA GLN A 605 -6.62 22.54 -17.00
C GLN A 605 -5.45 21.77 -16.41
N HIS A 606 -4.67 22.45 -15.58
CA HIS A 606 -3.50 21.93 -14.90
C HIS A 606 -3.59 22.24 -13.40
N PRO A 607 -3.97 21.26 -12.57
CA PRO A 607 -4.17 21.43 -11.12
C PRO A 607 -2.87 21.39 -10.29
N GLU A 608 -1.70 21.36 -10.91
CA GLU A 608 -0.40 21.26 -10.23
C GLU A 608 0.06 22.61 -9.66
N PHE A 609 -0.44 22.98 -8.48
CA PHE A 609 -0.07 24.21 -7.75
C PHE A 609 0.90 23.98 -6.58
N SER A 610 1.60 22.84 -6.55
CA SER A 610 2.58 22.52 -5.52
C SER A 610 3.80 23.45 -5.55
N SER A 611 4.27 23.90 -4.38
CA SER A 611 5.55 24.61 -4.24
C SER A 611 6.78 23.70 -4.27
N GLY A 612 6.65 22.44 -4.69
CA GLY A 612 7.78 21.56 -5.04
C GLY A 612 7.50 20.05 -4.89
N PRO A 613 7.75 19.22 -5.93
CA PRO A 613 8.17 19.58 -7.30
C PRO A 613 7.10 20.43 -8.01
N CYS A 614 7.52 21.44 -8.77
CA CYS A 614 6.60 22.39 -9.38
C CYS A 614 6.19 21.97 -10.79
N LYS A 615 5.04 22.50 -11.26
CA LYS A 615 4.49 22.26 -12.59
C LYS A 615 5.54 22.43 -13.70
N LYS A 616 5.61 21.48 -14.62
CA LYS A 616 6.43 21.55 -15.84
C LYS A 616 6.03 22.76 -16.69
N ARG A 617 6.94 23.24 -17.53
CA ARG A 617 6.59 24.30 -18.49
C ARG A 617 5.40 23.89 -19.39
N PRO A 618 4.61 24.85 -19.87
CA PRO A 618 3.56 24.59 -20.86
C PRO A 618 4.08 23.86 -22.09
N GLY A 619 3.34 22.85 -22.56
CA GLY A 619 3.68 22.05 -23.75
C GLY A 619 4.89 21.13 -23.60
N TRP A 620 5.31 20.84 -22.36
CA TRP A 620 6.38 19.89 -22.06
C TRP A 620 6.01 18.46 -22.51
N SER A 621 7.01 17.69 -22.95
CA SER A 621 6.83 16.26 -23.24
C SER A 621 8.17 15.53 -23.15
N ALA A 622 8.18 14.40 -22.43
CA ALA A 622 9.36 13.53 -22.34
C ALA A 622 9.89 13.09 -23.72
N SER A 623 9.02 12.95 -24.72
CA SER A 623 9.38 12.56 -26.09
C SER A 623 10.25 13.58 -26.83
N LYS A 624 10.27 14.84 -26.38
CA LYS A 624 11.05 15.93 -26.99
C LYS A 624 12.46 16.05 -26.40
N LEU A 625 12.78 15.32 -25.33
CA LEU A 625 14.09 15.37 -24.69
C LEU A 625 15.14 14.68 -25.58
N LYS A 626 16.29 15.33 -25.73
CA LYS A 626 17.39 14.78 -26.54
C LYS A 626 18.04 13.61 -25.81
N SER A 627 17.93 12.41 -26.37
CA SER A 627 18.45 11.19 -25.75
C SER A 627 19.95 10.93 -25.98
N GLU A 628 20.63 11.74 -26.80
CA GLU A 628 22.03 11.54 -27.21
C GLU A 628 23.05 11.50 -26.05
N SER A 629 22.70 12.13 -24.92
CA SER A 629 23.53 12.17 -23.70
C SER A 629 23.22 11.02 -22.74
N LEU A 630 22.08 10.34 -22.90
CA LEU A 630 21.60 9.27 -22.01
C LEU A 630 22.41 7.98 -22.20
N GLY A 631 22.64 7.25 -21.11
CA GLY A 631 23.47 6.04 -21.11
C GLY A 631 24.96 6.28 -21.38
N ARG A 632 25.39 7.53 -21.55
CA ARG A 632 26.80 7.91 -21.77
C ARG A 632 27.40 8.51 -20.52
N SER A 633 28.72 8.44 -20.42
CA SER A 633 29.44 9.13 -19.35
C SER A 633 29.19 10.65 -19.43
N HIS A 634 28.81 11.27 -18.32
CA HIS A 634 28.73 12.73 -18.16
C HIS A 634 30.07 13.42 -18.51
N ARG A 635 31.20 12.70 -18.41
CA ARG A 635 32.53 13.20 -18.78
C ARG A 635 32.84 13.06 -20.27
N SER A 636 31.97 12.44 -21.06
CA SER A 636 32.11 12.39 -22.52
C SER A 636 31.98 13.77 -23.14
N LYS A 637 32.47 13.94 -24.38
CA LYS A 637 32.35 15.21 -25.13
C LYS A 637 30.90 15.72 -25.17
N VAL A 638 29.94 14.83 -25.39
CA VAL A 638 28.51 15.18 -25.43
C VAL A 638 27.99 15.52 -24.04
N GLY A 639 28.24 14.67 -23.03
CA GLY A 639 27.77 14.93 -21.65
C GLY A 639 28.26 16.27 -21.11
N LYS A 640 29.56 16.55 -21.27
CA LYS A 640 30.15 17.84 -20.86
C LYS A 640 29.55 19.01 -21.62
N ALA A 641 29.35 18.89 -22.93
CA ALA A 641 28.76 19.95 -23.75
C ALA A 641 27.32 20.28 -23.33
N ARG A 642 26.52 19.28 -22.93
CA ARG A 642 25.15 19.50 -22.45
C ARG A 642 25.13 20.18 -21.08
N LEU A 643 25.95 19.71 -20.14
CA LEU A 643 26.10 20.36 -18.83
C LEU A 643 26.60 21.81 -18.96
N LYS A 644 27.60 22.03 -19.81
CA LYS A 644 28.12 23.37 -20.11
C LYS A 644 27.05 24.28 -20.73
N TYR A 645 26.27 23.77 -21.68
CA TYR A 645 25.15 24.50 -22.27
C TYR A 645 24.15 24.93 -21.19
N ALA A 646 23.75 24.03 -20.29
CA ALA A 646 22.86 24.37 -19.19
C ALA A 646 23.45 25.49 -18.31
N ILE A 647 24.75 25.39 -17.96
CA ILE A 647 25.45 26.40 -17.17
C ILE A 647 25.45 27.78 -17.85
N GLU A 648 25.86 27.84 -19.11
CA GLU A 648 25.96 29.08 -19.89
C GLU A 648 24.59 29.73 -20.08
N GLU A 649 23.57 28.93 -20.34
CA GLU A 649 22.22 29.41 -20.58
C GLU A 649 21.55 29.91 -19.30
N SER A 650 21.77 29.23 -18.17
CA SER A 650 21.36 29.74 -16.86
C SER A 650 22.03 31.09 -16.55
N LYS A 651 23.34 31.25 -16.81
CA LYS A 651 24.03 32.53 -16.61
C LYS A 651 23.42 33.63 -17.49
N ARG A 652 23.19 33.33 -18.77
CA ARG A 652 22.62 34.28 -19.74
C ARG A 652 21.24 34.75 -19.31
N ILE A 653 20.34 33.82 -18.99
CA ILE A 653 18.95 34.15 -18.66
C ILE A 653 18.89 34.93 -17.33
N LEU A 654 19.63 34.50 -16.31
CA LEU A 654 19.64 35.15 -15.00
C LEU A 654 20.43 36.47 -14.97
N GLY A 655 21.19 36.81 -16.01
CA GLY A 655 22.03 37.99 -16.04
C GLY A 655 23.19 37.92 -15.03
N ILE A 656 23.73 36.73 -14.80
CA ILE A 656 24.84 36.53 -13.85
C ILE A 656 26.13 37.10 -14.47
N PRO A 657 26.93 37.90 -13.73
CA PRO A 657 28.17 38.47 -14.23
C PRO A 657 29.15 37.44 -14.80
N ASP A 658 29.94 37.84 -15.80
CA ASP A 658 30.86 36.94 -16.51
C ASP A 658 31.95 36.36 -15.61
N ASP A 659 32.41 37.13 -14.63
CA ASP A 659 33.44 36.76 -13.66
C ASP A 659 32.93 35.86 -12.52
N TYR A 660 31.62 35.64 -12.42
CA TYR A 660 31.02 34.69 -11.49
C TYR A 660 31.09 33.26 -12.05
N LEU A 661 31.25 32.28 -11.15
CA LEU A 661 31.18 30.88 -11.51
C LEU A 661 29.77 30.33 -11.27
N LEU A 662 29.23 29.53 -12.20
CA LEU A 662 27.98 28.78 -12.01
C LEU A 662 28.26 27.29 -12.20
N GLY A 663 27.84 26.48 -11.23
CA GLY A 663 28.12 25.05 -11.19
C GLY A 663 26.89 24.22 -10.85
N ILE A 664 26.78 23.05 -11.47
CA ILE A 664 25.74 22.06 -11.19
C ILE A 664 26.30 21.05 -10.18
N VAL A 665 25.62 20.90 -9.05
CA VAL A 665 26.04 20.11 -7.89
C VAL A 665 24.93 19.14 -7.47
N PRO A 666 25.21 18.07 -6.71
CA PRO A 666 24.18 17.10 -6.32
C PRO A 666 23.24 17.61 -5.22
N ALA A 667 22.15 16.85 -5.03
CA ALA A 667 21.26 16.91 -3.86
C ALA A 667 20.44 18.21 -3.73
N SER A 668 19.92 18.69 -4.85
CA SER A 668 19.08 19.91 -4.89
C SER A 668 19.78 21.12 -4.27
N ASP A 669 19.02 22.15 -3.92
CA ASP A 669 19.56 23.35 -3.33
C ASP A 669 20.16 23.11 -1.95
N THR A 670 19.59 22.18 -1.19
CA THR A 670 20.17 21.74 0.09
C THR A 670 21.62 21.33 -0.07
N GLY A 671 21.93 20.48 -1.06
CA GLY A 671 23.31 20.08 -1.34
C GLY A 671 24.19 21.22 -1.81
N ALA A 672 23.66 22.22 -2.52
CA ALA A 672 24.40 23.40 -2.95
C ALA A 672 24.71 24.35 -1.78
N TYR A 673 23.71 24.66 -0.95
CA TYR A 673 23.83 25.58 0.17
C TYR A 673 24.71 25.00 1.28
N GLU A 674 24.50 23.74 1.66
CA GLU A 674 25.38 23.04 2.61
C GLU A 674 26.82 22.95 2.10
N MET A 675 27.02 22.64 0.82
CA MET A 675 28.37 22.60 0.22
C MET A 675 29.09 23.95 0.38
N ALA A 676 28.38 25.05 0.17
CA ALA A 676 28.93 26.39 0.33
C ALA A 676 29.21 26.71 1.80
N MET A 677 28.24 26.50 2.69
CA MET A 677 28.36 26.79 4.12
C MET A 677 29.50 26.01 4.77
N TRP A 678 29.59 24.69 4.52
CA TRP A 678 30.62 23.83 5.11
C TRP A 678 32.02 24.22 4.67
N SER A 679 32.15 24.74 3.45
CA SER A 679 33.43 25.08 2.84
C SER A 679 33.91 26.49 3.20
N MET A 680 33.00 27.44 3.47
CA MET A 680 33.35 28.87 3.55
C MET A 680 33.09 29.54 4.91
N LEU A 681 32.22 29.00 5.77
CA LEU A 681 31.91 29.59 7.08
C LEU A 681 32.97 29.28 8.14
N GLY A 682 33.11 30.18 9.12
CA GLY A 682 34.04 30.07 10.25
C GLY A 682 35.12 31.18 10.37
N PRO A 683 35.54 31.87 9.29
CA PRO A 683 36.52 32.97 9.42
C PRO A 683 35.98 34.27 10.01
N ARG A 684 34.66 34.45 10.02
CA ARG A 684 33.95 35.67 10.43
C ARG A 684 32.71 35.29 11.21
N ASP A 685 32.23 36.23 12.02
CA ASP A 685 30.91 36.14 12.65
C ASP A 685 29.82 36.02 11.58
N ILE A 686 28.67 35.47 11.97
CA ILE A 686 27.60 35.06 11.06
C ILE A 686 26.30 35.73 11.50
N ASP A 687 25.67 36.46 10.60
CA ASP A 687 24.31 36.94 10.80
C ASP A 687 23.34 36.04 10.05
N SER A 688 22.58 35.26 10.81
CA SER A 688 21.67 34.26 10.29
C SER A 688 20.24 34.78 10.31
N CYS A 689 19.73 35.18 9.14
CA CYS A 689 18.38 35.72 8.97
C CYS A 689 17.40 34.62 8.51
N HIS A 690 16.34 34.36 9.28
CA HIS A 690 15.33 33.37 8.89
C HIS A 690 13.92 33.73 9.38
N TRP A 691 12.90 33.36 8.60
CA TRP A 691 11.47 33.59 8.89
C TRP A 691 10.59 32.48 8.32
N GLU A 692 11.25 31.37 7.97
CA GLU A 692 10.71 30.27 7.20
C GLU A 692 11.57 29.01 7.45
N SER A 693 11.08 27.86 7.01
CA SER A 693 11.58 26.55 7.44
C SER A 693 12.98 26.22 6.95
N PHE A 694 13.35 26.58 5.71
CA PHE A 694 14.66 26.26 5.13
C PHE A 694 15.77 27.16 5.70
N GLY A 695 15.53 28.47 5.78
CA GLY A 695 16.41 29.41 6.47
C GLY A 695 16.67 29.02 7.93
N LYS A 696 15.64 28.53 8.64
CA LYS A 696 15.81 27.98 9.99
C LYS A 696 16.67 26.72 10.00
N GLY A 697 16.61 25.91 8.96
CA GLY A 697 17.52 24.79 8.73
C GLY A 697 18.97 25.25 8.61
N TRP A 698 19.24 26.23 7.74
CA TRP A 698 20.57 26.83 7.57
C TRP A 698 21.11 27.42 8.88
N HIS A 699 20.26 28.09 9.65
CA HIS A 699 20.61 28.55 11.00
C HIS A 699 21.03 27.38 11.91
N GLY A 700 20.21 26.33 11.97
CA GLY A 700 20.48 25.13 12.76
C GLY A 700 21.78 24.43 12.38
N ASP A 701 22.10 24.38 11.09
CA ASP A 701 23.33 23.83 10.54
C ASP A 701 24.56 24.63 11.00
N ALA A 702 24.52 25.96 10.90
CA ALA A 702 25.59 26.83 11.40
C ALA A 702 25.82 26.65 12.91
N MET A 703 24.74 26.67 13.69
CA MET A 703 24.80 26.55 15.16
C MET A 703 25.31 25.18 15.61
N THR A 704 24.78 24.11 15.03
CA THR A 704 24.87 22.76 15.61
C THR A 704 25.84 21.88 14.86
N HIS A 705 25.71 21.80 13.53
CA HIS A 705 26.47 20.86 12.71
C HIS A 705 27.85 21.39 12.34
N LEU A 706 27.97 22.71 12.14
CA LEU A 706 29.24 23.40 11.97
C LEU A 706 29.86 23.83 13.31
N GLY A 707 29.09 23.80 14.40
CA GLY A 707 29.57 24.16 15.74
C GLY A 707 29.96 25.63 15.89
N LEU A 708 29.37 26.53 15.09
CA LEU A 708 29.70 27.95 15.05
C LEU A 708 28.80 28.80 15.96
N LYS A 709 28.12 28.18 16.94
CA LYS A 709 27.13 28.84 17.81
C LYS A 709 27.60 30.14 18.47
N ASP A 710 28.90 30.25 18.78
CA ASP A 710 29.46 31.41 19.48
C ASP A 710 29.80 32.57 18.51
N GLN A 711 29.63 32.34 17.20
CA GLN A 711 29.84 33.31 16.12
C GLN A 711 28.52 33.75 15.47
N VAL A 712 27.38 33.12 15.81
CA VAL A 712 26.11 33.33 15.11
C VAL A 712 25.23 34.32 15.87
N THR A 713 24.83 35.40 15.19
CA THR A 713 23.75 36.30 15.58
C THR A 713 22.48 35.90 14.83
N GLU A 714 21.39 35.65 15.55
CA GLU A 714 20.11 35.24 14.96
C GLU A 714 19.21 36.45 14.71
N HIS A 715 18.72 36.59 13.47
CA HIS A 715 17.69 37.56 13.09
C HIS A 715 16.46 36.78 12.63
N THR A 716 15.44 36.67 13.49
CA THR A 716 14.26 35.85 13.22
C THR A 716 12.97 36.67 13.20
N ALA A 717 11.98 36.21 12.43
CA ALA A 717 10.61 36.69 12.49
C ALA A 717 9.62 35.51 12.41
N ASP A 718 8.40 35.72 12.89
CA ASP A 718 7.32 34.74 12.74
C ASP A 718 6.90 34.59 11.27
N TYR A 719 6.28 33.44 10.94
CA TYR A 719 5.73 33.22 9.61
C TYR A 719 4.80 34.37 9.19
N GLY A 720 4.99 34.88 7.96
CA GLY A 720 4.24 36.02 7.45
C GLY A 720 4.90 37.38 7.68
N HIS A 721 6.01 37.42 8.41
CA HIS A 721 6.82 38.60 8.66
C HIS A 721 8.25 38.45 8.11
N LEU A 722 8.91 39.57 7.84
CA LEU A 722 10.34 39.63 7.52
C LEU A 722 11.07 40.25 8.73
N PRO A 723 12.21 39.68 9.19
CA PRO A 723 13.00 40.32 10.23
C PRO A 723 13.59 41.63 9.70
N ASP A 724 14.00 42.52 10.61
CA ASP A 724 14.68 43.76 10.24
C ASP A 724 16.11 43.46 9.74
N LEU A 725 16.23 43.24 8.43
CA LEU A 725 17.49 42.90 7.76
C LEU A 725 18.51 44.05 7.80
N SER A 726 18.09 45.28 8.10
CA SER A 726 19.00 46.43 8.22
C SER A 726 19.92 46.36 9.45
N GLN A 727 19.60 45.46 10.40
CA GLN A 727 20.41 45.21 11.59
C GLN A 727 21.61 44.28 11.32
N THR A 728 21.73 43.74 10.10
CA THR A 728 22.86 42.90 9.74
C THR A 728 24.16 43.69 9.71
N ASN A 729 25.23 43.05 10.17
CA ASN A 729 26.57 43.58 10.22
C ASN A 729 27.30 43.32 8.89
N PRO A 730 27.77 44.37 8.18
CA PRO A 730 28.48 44.21 6.92
C PRO A 730 29.83 43.47 7.05
N ASP A 731 30.36 43.31 8.26
CA ASP A 731 31.60 42.56 8.51
C ASP A 731 31.36 41.07 8.80
N SER A 732 30.11 40.67 9.08
CA SER A 732 29.67 39.29 9.27
C SER A 732 29.35 38.62 7.92
N ASP A 733 29.53 37.30 7.83
CA ASP A 733 28.94 36.51 6.76
C ASP A 733 27.41 36.43 6.98
N ILE A 734 26.59 36.76 5.98
CA ILE A 734 25.13 36.84 6.10
C ILE A 734 24.50 35.61 5.45
N LEU A 735 23.60 34.91 6.16
CA LEU A 735 22.84 33.77 5.66
C LEU A 735 21.35 34.10 5.61
N PHE A 736 20.70 33.94 4.45
CA PHE A 736 19.26 34.15 4.35
C PHE A 736 18.64 33.43 3.15
N THR A 737 17.31 33.37 3.10
CA THR A 737 16.59 32.91 1.92
C THR A 737 15.95 34.11 1.20
N TRP A 738 16.13 34.22 -0.12
CA TRP A 738 15.61 35.37 -0.87
C TRP A 738 14.08 35.38 -0.89
N ASN A 739 13.48 34.19 -0.91
CA ASN A 739 12.04 34.00 -0.90
C ASN A 739 11.65 32.82 0.00
N GLY A 740 11.05 33.14 1.14
CA GLY A 740 10.56 32.18 2.12
C GLY A 740 9.34 31.44 1.60
N THR A 741 9.58 30.27 1.01
CA THR A 741 8.53 29.49 0.34
C THR A 741 7.45 29.00 1.30
N THR A 742 7.81 28.75 2.56
CA THR A 742 6.86 28.26 3.58
C THR A 742 6.14 29.38 4.33
N SER A 743 6.66 30.60 4.30
CA SER A 743 6.06 31.80 4.91
C SER A 743 5.31 32.69 3.92
N GLY A 744 5.59 32.54 2.62
CA GLY A 744 5.04 33.43 1.59
C GLY A 744 5.65 34.83 1.62
N VAL A 745 6.83 34.99 2.23
CA VAL A 745 7.50 36.29 2.41
C VAL A 745 8.83 36.30 1.67
N LYS A 746 9.03 37.30 0.81
CA LYS A 746 10.27 37.57 0.05
C LYS A 746 11.03 38.77 0.59
N VAL A 747 12.33 38.79 0.29
CA VAL A 747 13.15 39.98 0.40
C VAL A 747 12.80 40.92 -0.76
N PRO A 748 12.39 42.18 -0.50
CA PRO A 748 11.89 43.07 -1.55
C PRO A 748 13.00 43.63 -2.46
N ASN A 749 14.19 43.85 -1.92
CA ASN A 749 15.38 44.34 -2.61
C ASN A 749 16.65 44.06 -1.80
N GLY A 750 17.82 44.31 -2.38
CA GLY A 750 19.12 44.15 -1.71
C GLY A 750 19.70 45.43 -1.12
N ASP A 751 18.92 46.50 -0.91
CA ASP A 751 19.46 47.80 -0.49
C ASP A 751 20.02 47.78 0.94
N TRP A 752 19.53 46.87 1.78
CA TRP A 752 20.03 46.60 3.12
C TRP A 752 21.41 45.91 3.13
N ILE A 753 21.81 45.27 2.02
CA ILE A 753 23.14 44.66 1.89
C ILE A 753 24.13 45.76 1.49
N SER A 754 25.10 46.02 2.35
CA SER A 754 26.13 47.04 2.14
C SER A 754 27.04 46.71 0.95
N ASP A 755 27.32 47.74 0.13
CA ASP A 755 28.32 47.66 -0.94
C ASP A 755 29.75 47.59 -0.40
N ASN A 756 29.96 48.05 0.84
CA ASN A 756 31.26 48.04 1.52
C ASN A 756 31.42 46.84 2.47
N ARG A 757 30.59 45.79 2.32
CA ARG A 757 30.64 44.60 3.18
C ARG A 757 31.99 43.88 3.05
N THR A 758 32.50 43.39 4.17
CA THR A 758 33.72 42.57 4.21
C THR A 758 33.41 41.10 4.41
N GLY A 759 32.25 40.76 5.00
CA GLY A 759 31.69 39.41 5.01
C GLY A 759 31.05 39.01 3.68
N LEU A 760 30.84 37.70 3.49
CA LEU A 760 30.17 37.14 2.33
C LEU A 760 28.67 37.06 2.55
N THR A 761 27.91 37.32 1.49
CA THR A 761 26.45 37.19 1.51
C THR A 761 26.03 35.89 0.84
N PHE A 762 25.41 34.99 1.61
CA PHE A 762 24.85 33.72 1.17
C PHE A 762 23.33 33.85 1.04
N ASN A 763 22.79 33.54 -0.14
CA ASN A 763 21.35 33.53 -0.38
C ASN A 763 20.88 32.23 -1.04
N ASP A 764 19.96 31.56 -0.37
CA ASP A 764 19.11 30.54 -1.00
C ASP A 764 18.08 31.29 -1.85
N CYS A 765 18.20 31.16 -3.16
CA CYS A 765 17.30 31.78 -4.12
C CYS A 765 16.44 30.75 -4.87
N THR A 766 16.24 29.57 -4.28
CA THR A 766 15.52 28.44 -4.89
C THR A 766 14.15 28.80 -5.46
N SER A 767 13.38 29.63 -4.75
CA SER A 767 12.05 30.07 -5.19
C SER A 767 12.03 31.52 -5.72
N ALA A 768 13.21 32.10 -5.96
CA ALA A 768 13.38 33.46 -6.46
C ALA A 768 14.10 33.51 -7.82
N ALA A 769 15.11 32.65 -8.04
CA ALA A 769 15.80 32.52 -9.32
C ALA A 769 14.76 32.25 -10.43
N PHE A 770 14.84 33.03 -11.51
CA PHE A 770 13.88 33.03 -12.63
C PHE A 770 12.49 33.65 -12.35
N ALA A 771 12.21 34.15 -11.14
CA ALA A 771 10.91 34.75 -10.80
C ALA A 771 10.98 36.08 -10.06
N MET A 772 12.18 36.52 -9.67
CA MET A 772 12.44 37.79 -9.00
C MET A 772 13.81 38.34 -9.45
N ASP A 773 13.99 39.65 -9.32
CA ASP A 773 15.30 40.27 -9.53
C ASP A 773 16.24 39.93 -8.37
N ILE A 774 17.45 39.50 -8.71
CA ILE A 774 18.53 39.20 -7.77
C ILE A 774 19.70 40.15 -8.06
N PRO A 775 20.13 41.00 -7.11
CA PRO A 775 21.28 41.87 -7.27
C PRO A 775 22.58 41.06 -7.12
N TRP A 776 22.99 40.37 -8.18
CA TRP A 776 24.14 39.43 -8.16
C TRP A 776 25.42 40.05 -7.59
N ASN A 777 25.68 41.35 -7.80
CA ASN A 777 26.83 42.06 -7.24
C ASN A 777 26.83 42.14 -5.70
N LYS A 778 25.66 42.00 -5.07
CA LYS A 778 25.47 41.98 -3.61
C LYS A 778 25.41 40.57 -3.03
N CYS A 779 25.27 39.54 -3.86
CA CYS A 779 25.24 38.14 -3.44
C CYS A 779 26.56 37.46 -3.79
N ASP A 780 27.30 36.97 -2.79
CA ASP A 780 28.59 36.33 -3.02
C ASP A 780 28.45 34.84 -3.28
N VAL A 781 27.46 34.22 -2.63
CA VAL A 781 27.12 32.82 -2.77
C VAL A 781 25.61 32.73 -2.95
N SER A 782 25.17 32.34 -4.14
CA SER A 782 23.76 32.08 -4.38
C SER A 782 23.55 30.64 -4.77
N THR A 783 22.49 30.03 -4.26
CA THR A 783 22.14 28.67 -4.66
C THR A 783 20.67 28.59 -5.05
N TYR A 784 20.36 27.71 -5.99
CA TYR A 784 18.98 27.40 -6.30
C TYR A 784 18.82 25.97 -6.82
N SER A 785 17.56 25.59 -6.98
CA SER A 785 17.13 24.35 -7.60
C SER A 785 16.22 24.62 -8.78
N TRP A 786 16.51 24.03 -9.93
CA TRP A 786 15.71 24.27 -11.15
C TRP A 786 14.32 23.64 -11.12
N GLN A 787 14.06 22.69 -10.22
CA GLN A 787 12.75 22.05 -10.06
C GLN A 787 11.67 22.94 -9.44
N LYS A 788 12.03 24.17 -9.04
CA LYS A 788 11.07 25.19 -8.61
C LYS A 788 10.53 25.98 -9.79
N VAL A 789 11.05 27.18 -10.02
CA VAL A 789 10.45 28.14 -10.96
C VAL A 789 10.36 27.62 -12.39
N LEU A 790 11.31 26.78 -12.81
CA LEU A 790 11.34 26.20 -14.15
C LEU A 790 10.73 24.80 -14.23
N GLY A 791 10.25 24.24 -13.12
CA GLY A 791 9.56 22.94 -13.08
C GLY A 791 10.41 21.75 -13.52
N GLY A 792 11.74 21.86 -13.55
CA GLY A 792 12.62 20.75 -13.94
C GLY A 792 12.54 19.55 -12.99
N GLU A 793 13.10 18.40 -13.37
CA GLU A 793 13.19 17.23 -12.49
C GLU A 793 14.18 17.43 -11.36
N GLY A 794 13.82 16.96 -10.16
CA GLY A 794 14.66 17.05 -8.97
C GLY A 794 15.86 16.10 -9.05
N ALA A 795 17.06 16.61 -8.73
CA ALA A 795 18.28 15.81 -8.49
C ALA A 795 19.47 16.70 -8.13
N HIS A 796 19.54 17.90 -8.73
CA HIS A 796 20.73 18.76 -8.70
C HIS A 796 20.42 20.12 -8.10
N GLY A 797 21.39 20.65 -7.36
CA GLY A 797 21.46 22.05 -7.03
C GLY A 797 22.30 22.81 -8.06
N VAL A 798 22.13 24.12 -8.06
CA VAL A 798 22.97 25.06 -8.79
C VAL A 798 23.57 26.02 -7.79
N MET A 799 24.86 26.31 -7.96
CA MET A 799 25.60 27.22 -7.10
C MET A 799 26.28 28.28 -7.95
N VAL A 800 26.15 29.52 -7.54
CA VAL A 800 26.72 30.71 -8.16
C VAL A 800 27.68 31.35 -7.16
N LEU A 801 28.93 31.55 -7.57
CA LEU A 801 30.00 32.07 -6.70
C LEU A 801 30.60 33.34 -7.31
N SER A 802 30.63 34.41 -6.52
CA SER A 802 31.34 35.64 -6.84
C SER A 802 32.87 35.46 -6.76
N PRO A 803 33.65 36.39 -7.33
CA PRO A 803 35.10 36.42 -7.12
C PRO A 803 35.50 36.41 -5.63
N ARG A 804 34.72 37.03 -4.74
CA ARG A 804 34.99 37.06 -3.29
C ARG A 804 34.75 35.69 -2.64
N ALA A 805 33.71 34.96 -3.06
CA ALA A 805 33.48 33.60 -2.60
C ALA A 805 34.58 32.64 -3.11
N VAL A 806 35.02 32.81 -4.37
CA VAL A 806 36.17 32.08 -4.91
C VAL A 806 37.43 32.39 -4.11
N GLU A 807 37.71 33.65 -3.79
CA GLU A 807 38.84 34.05 -2.95
C GLU A 807 38.77 33.37 -1.58
N ARG A 808 37.61 33.38 -0.91
CA ARG A 808 37.40 32.70 0.37
C ARG A 808 37.73 31.20 0.28
N LEU A 809 37.27 30.51 -0.76
CA LEU A 809 37.57 29.09 -0.97
C LEU A 809 39.07 28.83 -1.18
N GLU A 810 39.81 29.78 -1.76
CA GLU A 810 41.25 29.63 -1.99
C GLU A 810 42.10 30.06 -0.78
N SER A 811 41.60 30.96 0.06
CA SER A 811 42.33 31.53 1.19
C SER A 811 42.03 30.87 2.53
N PHE A 812 40.88 30.20 2.67
CA PHE A 812 40.43 29.56 3.90
C PHE A 812 40.32 28.05 3.73
N THR A 813 40.75 27.31 4.75
CA THR A 813 40.50 25.87 4.87
C THR A 813 39.81 25.65 6.20
N PRO A 814 38.59 25.10 6.21
CA PRO A 814 37.88 24.87 7.47
C PRO A 814 38.60 23.79 8.29
N ASP A 815 38.55 23.94 9.61
CA ASP A 815 39.12 23.00 10.60
C ASP A 815 38.29 21.71 10.76
N ARG A 816 37.24 21.57 9.94
CA ARG A 816 36.31 20.44 9.91
C ARG A 816 36.55 19.54 8.69
N PRO A 817 36.39 18.21 8.82
CA PRO A 817 36.55 17.31 7.69
C PRO A 817 35.43 17.53 6.66
N LEU A 818 35.80 17.74 5.39
CA LEU A 818 34.84 17.87 4.29
C LEU A 818 34.58 16.51 3.62
N PRO A 819 33.31 16.08 3.49
CA PRO A 819 32.92 14.95 2.63
C PRO A 819 33.40 15.18 1.19
N LYS A 820 33.65 14.11 0.44
CA LYS A 820 34.15 14.21 -0.95
C LYS A 820 33.28 15.13 -1.81
N ILE A 821 31.97 15.05 -1.66
CA ILE A 821 30.99 15.83 -2.43
C ILE A 821 30.99 17.33 -2.10
N PHE A 822 31.65 17.77 -1.03
CA PHE A 822 31.78 19.18 -0.66
C PHE A 822 33.16 19.78 -1.03
N ARG A 823 34.09 18.96 -1.56
CA ARG A 823 35.47 19.40 -1.83
C ARG A 823 35.57 20.13 -3.16
N MET A 824 35.39 21.45 -3.14
CA MET A 824 35.51 22.31 -4.32
C MET A 824 36.94 22.76 -4.63
N VAL A 825 37.88 22.56 -3.71
CA VAL A 825 39.26 23.05 -3.80
C VAL A 825 40.21 21.88 -4.07
N LYS A 826 41.11 22.07 -5.03
CA LYS A 826 42.15 21.12 -5.40
C LYS A 826 43.49 21.83 -5.51
N LYS A 827 44.46 21.39 -4.69
CA LYS A 827 45.81 22.01 -4.60
C LYS A 827 45.76 23.51 -4.26
N GLY A 828 44.87 23.90 -3.34
CA GLY A 828 44.74 25.30 -2.88
C GLY A 828 44.07 26.24 -3.87
N LYS A 829 43.49 25.71 -4.96
CA LYS A 829 42.74 26.48 -5.96
C LYS A 829 41.37 25.86 -6.20
N VAL A 830 40.37 26.68 -6.51
CA VAL A 830 39.03 26.17 -6.85
C VAL A 830 39.13 25.29 -8.10
N ASP A 831 38.52 24.10 -8.07
CA ASP A 831 38.44 23.20 -9.21
C ASP A 831 37.43 23.74 -10.23
N ARG A 832 37.93 24.62 -11.11
CA ARG A 832 37.14 25.26 -12.17
C ARG A 832 36.44 24.28 -13.09
N SER A 833 36.87 23.01 -13.16
CA SER A 833 36.21 22.01 -14.01
C SER A 833 34.78 21.68 -13.55
N ILE A 834 34.46 21.87 -12.26
CA ILE A 834 33.09 21.73 -11.73
C ILE A 834 32.13 22.71 -12.43
N PHE A 835 32.62 23.90 -12.73
CA PHE A 835 31.90 25.01 -13.35
C PHE A 835 31.98 25.01 -14.89
N ASP A 836 32.62 23.99 -15.47
CA ASP A 836 32.73 23.75 -16.92
C ASP A 836 32.16 22.35 -17.28
N GLY A 837 31.13 21.92 -16.55
CA GLY A 837 30.36 20.71 -16.83
C GLY A 837 31.03 19.37 -16.44
N SER A 838 32.11 19.37 -15.64
CA SER A 838 32.78 18.12 -15.22
C SER A 838 32.40 17.60 -13.83
N THR A 839 31.32 18.15 -13.24
CA THR A 839 30.59 17.82 -11.97
C THR A 839 31.31 16.95 -10.93
N ILE A 840 31.16 17.29 -9.65
CA ILE A 840 31.85 16.61 -8.54
C ILE A 840 31.45 15.14 -8.37
N ASN A 841 30.21 14.79 -8.73
CA ASN A 841 29.66 13.43 -8.77
C ASN A 841 29.06 13.13 -10.15
N THR A 842 28.51 11.93 -10.32
CA THR A 842 27.74 11.56 -11.51
C THR A 842 26.36 12.23 -11.47
N PRO A 843 26.04 13.14 -12.40
CA PRO A 843 24.73 13.77 -12.50
C PRO A 843 23.75 12.90 -13.30
N SER A 844 22.44 13.10 -13.09
CA SER A 844 21.40 12.56 -13.97
C SER A 844 21.32 13.38 -15.25
N MET A 845 21.79 12.83 -16.37
CA MET A 845 21.69 13.51 -17.67
C MET A 845 20.25 13.70 -18.12
N LEU A 846 19.30 12.86 -17.69
CA LEU A 846 17.88 13.04 -18.00
C LEU A 846 17.35 14.34 -17.39
N CYS A 847 17.68 14.62 -16.12
CA CYS A 847 17.29 15.87 -15.47
C CYS A 847 17.98 17.09 -16.12
N VAL A 848 19.19 16.92 -16.64
CA VAL A 848 19.90 17.99 -17.37
C VAL A 848 19.20 18.30 -18.69
N GLU A 849 18.79 17.28 -19.46
CA GLU A 849 18.06 17.48 -20.71
C GLU A 849 16.67 18.11 -20.47
N ASP A 850 15.99 17.68 -19.41
CA ASP A 850 14.73 18.27 -18.95
C ASP A 850 14.90 19.75 -18.55
N TYR A 851 15.97 20.08 -17.82
CA TYR A 851 16.27 21.47 -17.47
C TYR A 851 16.60 22.32 -18.70
N ILE A 852 17.37 21.78 -19.65
CA ILE A 852 17.69 22.49 -20.90
C ILE A 852 16.42 22.78 -21.71
N ASP A 853 15.46 21.86 -21.74
CA ASP A 853 14.17 22.09 -22.38
C ASP A 853 13.39 23.25 -21.72
N ALA A 854 13.44 23.37 -20.40
CA ALA A 854 12.86 24.51 -19.68
C ALA A 854 13.61 25.83 -19.98
N LEU A 855 14.94 25.81 -20.01
CA LEU A 855 15.76 26.98 -20.35
C LEU A 855 15.48 27.49 -21.77
N GLN A 856 15.31 26.59 -22.74
CA GLN A 856 14.99 26.96 -24.12
C GLN A 856 13.59 27.58 -24.25
N TRP A 857 12.65 27.18 -23.41
CA TRP A 857 11.33 27.79 -23.35
C TRP A 857 11.36 29.21 -22.79
N CYS A 858 12.30 29.54 -21.89
CA CYS A 858 12.39 30.88 -21.29
C CYS A 858 12.42 31.99 -22.35
N ASP A 859 13.15 31.81 -23.45
CA ASP A 859 13.21 32.80 -24.53
C ASP A 859 11.86 33.00 -25.22
N THR A 860 11.06 31.92 -25.35
CA THR A 860 9.74 31.97 -25.99
C THR A 860 8.71 32.77 -25.20
N VAL A 861 8.97 32.98 -23.90
CA VAL A 861 8.11 33.77 -23.00
C VAL A 861 8.69 35.13 -22.63
N GLY A 862 9.77 35.56 -23.31
CA GLY A 862 10.37 36.89 -23.11
C GLY A 862 11.55 36.93 -22.13
N GLY A 863 12.22 35.80 -21.90
CA GLY A 863 13.37 35.69 -21.00
C GLY A 863 13.00 35.91 -19.54
N LEU A 864 13.96 36.32 -18.71
CA LEU A 864 13.76 36.53 -17.27
C LEU A 864 12.61 37.50 -16.96
N ASN A 865 12.56 38.65 -17.63
CA ASN A 865 11.48 39.63 -17.46
C ASN A 865 10.10 39.04 -17.76
N GLY A 866 10.01 38.16 -18.76
CA GLY A 866 8.80 37.43 -19.08
C GLY A 866 8.37 36.47 -17.97
N LEU A 867 9.32 35.72 -17.42
CA LEU A 867 9.08 34.79 -16.31
C LEU A 867 8.63 35.51 -15.04
N ILE A 868 9.29 36.62 -14.66
CA ILE A 868 8.92 37.47 -13.53
C ILE A 868 7.49 38.01 -13.70
N LYS A 869 7.16 38.56 -14.88
CA LYS A 869 5.81 39.07 -15.15
C LYS A 869 4.74 38.00 -15.04
N ARG A 870 5.03 36.77 -15.48
CA ARG A 870 4.11 35.64 -15.36
C ARG A 870 3.85 35.29 -13.89
N SER A 871 4.89 35.17 -13.07
CA SER A 871 4.69 34.86 -11.64
C SER A 871 3.97 35.98 -10.89
N GLU A 872 4.30 37.24 -11.16
CA GLU A 872 3.58 38.39 -10.60
C GLU A 872 2.11 38.44 -11.03
N ALA A 873 1.80 38.12 -12.29
CA ALA A 873 0.43 38.07 -12.78
C ALA A 873 -0.37 36.98 -12.08
N ASN A 874 0.21 35.79 -11.89
CA ASN A 874 -0.40 34.67 -11.19
C ASN A 874 -0.71 35.02 -9.72
N ALA A 875 0.29 35.54 -8.98
CA ALA A 875 0.09 35.92 -7.58
C ALA A 875 -0.94 37.04 -7.40
N ARG A 876 -1.05 37.96 -8.38
CA ARG A 876 -2.05 39.04 -8.37
C ARG A 876 -3.48 38.51 -8.41
N VAL A 877 -3.75 37.39 -9.10
CA VAL A 877 -5.07 36.75 -9.12
C VAL A 877 -5.49 36.37 -7.70
N ILE A 878 -4.62 35.69 -6.96
CA ILE A 878 -4.88 35.26 -5.59
C ILE A 878 -5.01 36.46 -4.65
N ASN A 879 -4.11 37.45 -4.77
CA ASN A 879 -4.14 38.65 -3.94
C ASN A 879 -5.44 39.44 -4.10
N ASN A 880 -5.95 39.57 -5.33
CA ASN A 880 -7.23 40.21 -5.59
C ASN A 880 -8.38 39.40 -4.96
N PHE A 881 -8.36 38.08 -5.13
CA PHE A 881 -9.37 37.19 -4.56
C PHE A 881 -9.45 37.29 -3.02
N CYS A 882 -8.30 37.35 -2.34
CA CYS A 882 -8.22 37.56 -0.89
C CYS A 882 -8.69 38.95 -0.46
N GLY A 883 -8.40 40.00 -1.24
CA GLY A 883 -8.82 41.37 -0.94
C GLY A 883 -10.33 41.58 -0.92
N GLU A 884 -11.09 40.69 -1.57
CA GLU A 884 -12.55 40.75 -1.68
C GLU A 884 -13.29 39.92 -0.62
N ARG A 885 -12.59 39.10 0.18
CA ARG A 885 -13.19 38.07 1.04
C ARG A 885 -12.61 38.09 2.45
N GLU A 886 -13.49 38.11 3.46
CA GLU A 886 -13.06 38.16 4.86
C GLU A 886 -12.51 36.83 5.39
N TRP A 887 -12.83 35.69 4.76
CA TRP A 887 -12.47 34.37 5.27
C TRP A 887 -11.08 33.88 4.84
N ILE A 888 -10.42 34.56 3.91
CA ILE A 888 -9.11 34.15 3.35
C ILE A 888 -8.19 35.35 3.25
N ARG A 889 -6.96 35.22 3.75
CA ARG A 889 -5.99 36.31 3.79
C ARG A 889 -4.60 35.80 3.40
N ASN A 890 -3.74 36.69 2.92
CA ASN A 890 -2.33 36.38 2.81
C ASN A 890 -1.72 36.14 4.20
N LEU A 891 -0.85 35.14 4.32
CA LEU A 891 -0.03 34.93 5.50
C LEU A 891 0.99 36.07 5.63
N ALA A 892 1.60 36.49 4.52
CA ALA A 892 2.44 37.67 4.45
C ALA A 892 1.64 38.94 4.77
N GLN A 893 2.08 39.68 5.80
CA GLN A 893 1.34 40.85 6.30
C GLN A 893 1.63 42.12 5.51
N ASP A 894 2.87 42.29 5.02
CA ASP A 894 3.25 43.44 4.20
C ASP A 894 3.24 43.06 2.71
N PRO A 895 2.36 43.67 1.88
CA PRO A 895 2.32 43.44 0.44
C PRO A 895 3.65 43.67 -0.29
N ALA A 896 4.51 44.57 0.20
CA ALA A 896 5.83 44.80 -0.39
C ALA A 896 6.76 43.58 -0.25
N THR A 897 6.54 42.78 0.79
CA THR A 897 7.29 41.56 1.09
C THR A 897 6.54 40.28 0.69
N ALA A 898 5.36 40.37 0.08
CA ALA A 898 4.61 39.20 -0.33
C ALA A 898 5.30 38.47 -1.50
N SER A 899 5.42 37.15 -1.39
CA SER A 899 5.97 36.30 -2.44
C SER A 899 5.07 36.29 -3.67
N ASN A 900 5.67 36.35 -4.87
CA ASN A 900 4.97 36.15 -6.14
C ASN A 900 5.08 34.71 -6.68
N THR A 901 5.78 33.81 -6.00
CA THR A 901 5.88 32.40 -6.42
C THR A 901 5.23 31.44 -5.45
N SER A 902 5.31 31.65 -4.14
CA SER A 902 4.66 30.78 -3.16
C SER A 902 3.71 31.62 -2.32
N VAL A 903 2.45 31.68 -2.74
CA VAL A 903 1.43 32.47 -2.05
C VAL A 903 0.87 31.63 -0.90
N CYS A 904 1.26 31.97 0.33
CA CYS A 904 0.75 31.32 1.55
C CYS A 904 -0.47 32.09 2.07
N LEU A 905 -1.53 31.37 2.41
CA LEU A 905 -2.83 31.91 2.80
C LEU A 905 -3.25 31.36 4.16
N THR A 906 -3.84 32.22 4.97
CA THR A 906 -4.57 31.84 6.20
C THR A 906 -6.06 31.87 5.94
N LEU A 907 -6.79 30.99 6.63
CA LEU A 907 -8.22 30.77 6.45
C LEU A 907 -8.95 30.94 7.78
N ASP A 908 -10.17 31.46 7.75
CA ASP A 908 -11.13 31.40 8.87
C ASP A 908 -11.75 30.00 8.94
N LEU A 909 -10.89 29.01 9.22
CA LEU A 909 -11.21 27.59 9.39
C LEU A 909 -10.30 26.99 10.45
N GLU A 910 -10.81 26.02 11.20
CA GLU A 910 -9.99 25.19 12.07
C GLU A 910 -9.07 24.26 11.27
N LYS A 911 -7.99 23.78 11.89
CA LYS A 911 -6.95 22.97 11.22
C LYS A 911 -7.51 21.75 10.47
N ASP A 912 -8.47 21.04 11.06
CA ASP A 912 -9.09 19.87 10.44
C ASP A 912 -10.01 20.28 9.28
N GLN A 913 -10.67 21.43 9.36
CA GLN A 913 -11.47 21.99 8.25
C GLN A 913 -10.58 22.45 7.09
N VAL A 914 -9.40 23.03 7.35
CA VAL A 914 -8.41 23.30 6.30
C VAL A 914 -7.97 22.00 5.62
N LYS A 915 -7.75 20.93 6.39
CA LYS A 915 -7.42 19.61 5.83
C LYS A 915 -8.56 19.05 4.98
N THR A 916 -9.81 19.22 5.41
CA THR A 916 -11.01 18.89 4.62
C THR A 916 -11.05 19.70 3.34
N MET A 917 -10.87 21.03 3.40
CA MET A 917 -10.84 21.91 2.23
C MET A 917 -9.77 21.49 1.21
N VAL A 918 -8.55 21.20 1.66
CA VAL A 918 -7.48 20.68 0.79
C VAL A 918 -7.89 19.34 0.17
N GLY A 919 -8.47 18.44 0.97
CA GLY A 919 -8.96 17.15 0.49
C GLY A 919 -10.10 17.27 -0.53
N LEU A 920 -10.99 18.26 -0.38
CA LEU A 920 -12.06 18.56 -1.34
C LEU A 920 -11.49 19.05 -2.68
N LEU A 921 -10.54 20.00 -2.64
CA LEU A 921 -9.85 20.50 -3.83
C LEU A 921 -9.08 19.40 -4.57
N GLU A 922 -8.45 18.48 -3.83
CA GLU A 922 -7.73 17.34 -4.41
C GLU A 922 -8.69 16.27 -4.97
N THR A 923 -9.79 15.98 -4.26
CA THR A 923 -10.84 15.05 -4.69
C THR A 923 -11.47 15.48 -6.01
N GLU A 924 -11.67 16.78 -6.18
CA GLU A 924 -12.22 17.35 -7.40
C GLU A 924 -11.16 17.57 -8.49
N GLY A 925 -9.90 17.28 -8.22
CA GLY A 925 -8.81 17.40 -9.19
C GLY A 925 -8.57 18.84 -9.64
N VAL A 926 -8.84 19.81 -8.77
CA VAL A 926 -8.72 21.25 -9.07
C VAL A 926 -7.46 21.86 -8.50
N ALA A 927 -6.92 21.30 -7.41
CA ALA A 927 -5.60 21.66 -6.91
C ALA A 927 -4.96 20.48 -6.16
N PHE A 928 -3.70 20.20 -6.48
CA PHE A 928 -2.89 19.18 -5.80
C PHE A 928 -1.82 19.84 -4.91
N ASP A 929 -1.57 19.23 -3.75
CA ASP A 929 -0.49 19.61 -2.81
C ASP A 929 -0.48 21.08 -2.35
N VAL A 930 -1.66 21.73 -2.31
CA VAL A 930 -1.81 23.14 -1.90
C VAL A 930 -1.90 23.35 -0.39
N GLY A 931 -1.70 22.31 0.42
CA GLY A 931 -1.62 22.45 1.87
C GLY A 931 -0.40 23.27 2.31
N SER A 932 -0.51 23.94 3.45
CA SER A 932 0.65 24.61 4.05
C SER A 932 1.78 23.63 4.40
N TYR A 933 2.99 24.15 4.52
CA TYR A 933 4.13 23.35 4.95
C TYR A 933 3.91 22.84 6.39
N ARG A 934 4.41 21.64 6.71
CA ARG A 934 4.15 20.98 8.01
C ARG A 934 4.43 21.87 9.23
N ASP A 935 5.50 22.66 9.15
CA ASP A 935 5.98 23.50 10.25
C ASP A 935 5.43 24.94 10.19
N ALA A 936 4.60 25.26 9.18
CA ALA A 936 3.94 26.54 9.00
C ALA A 936 2.50 26.50 9.58
N PRO A 937 1.87 27.66 9.83
CA PRO A 937 0.46 27.71 10.24
C PRO A 937 -0.47 26.95 9.28
N ALA A 938 -1.59 26.45 9.79
CA ALA A 938 -2.61 25.81 8.97
C ALA A 938 -3.16 26.82 7.94
N GLY A 939 -3.23 26.40 6.69
CA GLY A 939 -3.66 27.25 5.60
C GLY A 939 -3.37 26.61 4.24
N LEU A 940 -3.35 27.45 3.20
CA LEU A 940 -3.00 27.03 1.85
C LEU A 940 -1.64 27.60 1.45
N ARG A 941 -0.96 26.91 0.55
CA ARG A 941 0.26 27.37 -0.11
C ARG A 941 0.15 27.05 -1.59
N ILE A 942 -0.11 28.07 -2.39
CA ILE A 942 -0.39 27.95 -3.81
C ILE A 942 0.80 28.48 -4.60
N TRP A 943 1.39 27.61 -5.43
CA TRP A 943 2.49 27.98 -6.30
C TRP A 943 2.01 28.79 -7.50
N CYS A 944 2.62 29.96 -7.68
CA CYS A 944 2.39 30.93 -8.73
C CYS A 944 3.63 31.12 -9.61
N GLY A 945 4.57 30.16 -9.64
CA GLY A 945 5.78 30.25 -10.46
C GLY A 945 5.50 30.37 -11.96
N ALA A 946 6.54 30.69 -12.74
CA ALA A 946 6.41 31.08 -14.14
C ALA A 946 5.81 29.99 -15.06
N THR A 947 5.89 28.72 -14.69
CA THR A 947 5.34 27.59 -15.43
C THR A 947 3.84 27.37 -15.22
N VAL A 948 3.23 28.04 -14.23
CA VAL A 948 1.78 28.04 -14.00
C VAL A 948 1.12 29.03 -14.95
N GLU A 949 -0.01 28.64 -15.56
CA GLU A 949 -0.80 29.55 -16.40
C GLU A 949 -1.75 30.36 -15.54
N LYS A 950 -1.94 31.63 -15.90
CA LYS A 950 -2.80 32.55 -15.16
C LYS A 950 -4.24 32.05 -15.13
N GLU A 951 -4.69 31.48 -16.24
CA GLU A 951 -6.03 30.95 -16.44
C GLU A 951 -6.31 29.77 -15.49
N ASP A 952 -5.31 28.95 -15.18
CA ASP A 952 -5.44 27.87 -14.20
C ASP A 952 -5.64 28.44 -12.79
N VAL A 953 -4.90 29.50 -12.42
CA VAL A 953 -5.05 30.18 -11.13
C VAL A 953 -6.43 30.85 -11.03
N GLU A 954 -6.91 31.48 -12.09
CA GLU A 954 -8.25 32.08 -12.15
C GLU A 954 -9.35 31.04 -11.99
N ALA A 955 -9.22 29.90 -12.67
CA ALA A 955 -10.15 28.79 -12.54
C ALA A 955 -10.15 28.17 -11.14
N LEU A 956 -9.03 28.23 -10.40
CA LEU A 956 -8.96 27.73 -9.02
C LEU A 956 -9.77 28.58 -8.04
N MET A 957 -9.90 29.89 -8.26
CA MET A 957 -10.47 30.81 -7.26
C MET A 957 -11.91 30.45 -6.82
N PRO A 958 -12.89 30.20 -7.73
CA PRO A 958 -14.24 29.77 -7.33
C PRO A 958 -14.27 28.44 -6.58
N TRP A 959 -13.31 27.55 -6.85
CA TRP A 959 -13.21 26.27 -6.14
C TRP A 959 -12.71 26.43 -4.71
N LEU A 960 -11.84 27.41 -4.43
CA LEU A 960 -11.47 27.74 -3.05
C LEU A 960 -12.72 28.19 -2.26
N GLU A 961 -13.59 28.99 -2.85
CA GLU A 961 -14.82 29.47 -2.22
C GLU A 961 -15.82 28.32 -1.96
N TRP A 962 -16.01 27.44 -2.94
CA TRP A 962 -16.82 26.24 -2.77
C TRP A 962 -16.26 25.33 -1.67
N ALA A 963 -14.97 24.97 -1.75
CA ALA A 963 -14.35 24.05 -0.81
C ALA A 963 -14.31 24.62 0.62
N TYR A 964 -14.16 25.94 0.76
CA TYR A 964 -14.29 26.62 2.05
C TYR A 964 -15.70 26.47 2.63
N THR A 965 -16.73 26.69 1.82
CA THR A 965 -18.13 26.62 2.26
C THR A 965 -18.48 25.21 2.73
N GLU A 966 -18.11 24.20 1.94
CA GLU A 966 -18.34 22.80 2.28
C GLU A 966 -17.56 22.39 3.54
N ALA A 967 -16.28 22.77 3.64
CA ALA A 967 -15.45 22.47 4.81
C ALA A 967 -15.87 23.20 6.09
N LYS A 968 -16.56 24.35 5.98
CA LYS A 968 -17.12 25.07 7.14
C LYS A 968 -18.45 24.48 7.60
N SER A 969 -19.21 23.89 6.68
CA SER A 969 -20.54 23.30 6.96
C SER A 969 -20.51 21.87 7.47
N GLY A 970 -19.44 21.12 7.19
CA GLY A 970 -19.16 19.79 7.75
C GLY A 970 -18.33 19.88 9.02
#